data_AF-G8ZRF4-F1
#
_entry.id   AF-G8ZRF4-F1
#
_cell.length_a   1.000
_cell.length_b   1.000
_cell.length_c   1.000
_cell.angle_alpha   90.00
_cell.angle_beta   90.00
_cell.angle_gamma   90.00
#
_symmetry.space_group_name_H-M   'P 1'
#
loop_
_entity.id
_entity.type
_entity.pdbx_description
1 polymer ?
#
loop_
_entity_poly.entity_id
_entity_poly.type
_entity_poly.pdbx_seq_one_letter_code
_entity_poly.pdbx_strand_id
1 'polypeptide(L)'
;MRITRVLSIGLALVHLASATDPWDQAKEMLRQAVKRTDPIGESIKGEGSHWEHRDAALYIPMDYYQEEEERRYVLFWNEKSTEWQRTVYNLLVESSNEYDNAEATYALAQLHLWGDYDFPHNKTLAFKYADKFNNLTRWTNSSILFDLAVMHSTGLFGEIPVEPLKAVLCYQRAASLGDIRAKNALAYKYYTGSNVPRDCNRALLLYREIADEIRESFTDEEWNVYFPYVESFDVRIPDFSDGLLGKGISLMTLSTKRMASARPDITSSFLTRMNGGQIILNFGSGSNGAAFANDDDESDDRLVDIYYTAWDEYRGTYTKNRNCDAARRLLEVTFTAYDSQVPYMDNLQRFFYARCLDLLGHIYFTGEAQESQNIALAEKYLKRSIEVIGKSSSVRCRSNIDLGLINQYVYGNETEAIRYYKRMGSSQSNDGTVEFQLSKLSKKYPTLHLGDPFALMQTAYLRGHSPSVYEFAVMTEQSINNRYSCEDTTYLLKRFVEENEVIMAPQLKIAYGELLRGNAEVALWAYAQAAEQGFEAAQVSAAYILYQLPFNFEDPPRTIPERKLMAISYYIRAFKQDNVDAGVVAGNIFYDMGNHTKAMSMYQSASLKFSPQAIWNLGYMYEHGLGTDVDFHLAKRYYDQVLEHNPKHYLSVKLSVLKLRLKSWLTWLTGGRLKYGTIEEDDRTSSMAESWFSKLTSSFKKAGRENSGLPRDSESSRESRTTAAQEQQQQQQQQQESDDDSIWDTLESFGLQLEDLMTIGFVLFIFLFSLVIRTLAARRGWNVRNNGMRIQINGQRPRGNFDIQVFAI
;
A
#
# COMPACT_ATOMS: atom_id res chain seq x y z
N MET A 1 66.28 15.85 -48.64
CA MET A 1 65.59 16.22 -47.38
C MET A 1 64.28 17.00 -47.64
N ARG A 2 63.29 16.40 -48.33
CA ARG A 2 61.96 17.02 -48.53
C ARG A 2 60.81 16.01 -48.63
N ILE A 3 61.01 14.77 -48.22
CA ILE A 3 59.99 13.70 -48.25
C ILE A 3 59.57 13.26 -46.83
N THR A 4 60.32 13.62 -45.79
CA THR A 4 60.01 13.23 -44.40
C THR A 4 59.12 14.22 -43.63
N ARG A 5 58.77 15.39 -44.19
CA ARG A 5 57.84 16.35 -43.55
C ARG A 5 56.39 16.25 -43.99
N VAL A 6 56.08 15.48 -45.04
CA VAL A 6 54.69 15.27 -45.49
C VAL A 6 54.05 14.06 -44.78
N LEU A 7 54.85 13.08 -44.39
CA LEU A 7 54.39 11.91 -43.63
C LEU A 7 54.12 12.20 -42.14
N SER A 8 54.74 13.22 -41.54
CA SER A 8 54.42 13.63 -40.16
C SER A 8 53.16 14.50 -40.06
N ILE A 9 52.76 15.15 -41.16
CA ILE A 9 51.51 15.93 -41.23
C ILE A 9 50.34 15.01 -41.62
N GLY A 10 50.60 13.97 -42.42
CA GLY A 10 49.62 12.91 -42.71
C GLY A 10 49.22 12.07 -41.49
N LEU A 11 50.13 11.81 -40.55
CA LEU A 11 49.79 11.12 -39.29
C LEU A 11 49.14 12.03 -38.23
N ALA A 12 49.38 13.35 -38.30
CA ALA A 12 48.67 14.32 -37.46
C ALA A 12 47.25 14.65 -37.98
N LEU A 13 47.01 14.49 -39.28
CA LEU A 13 45.68 14.66 -39.90
C LEU A 13 44.76 13.44 -39.75
N VAL A 14 45.29 12.26 -39.42
CA VAL A 14 44.47 11.09 -39.06
C VAL A 14 44.00 11.16 -37.60
N HIS A 15 44.64 11.96 -36.74
CA HIS A 15 44.10 12.35 -35.43
C HIS A 15 43.15 13.56 -35.47
N LEU A 16 42.89 14.09 -36.66
CA LEU A 16 41.84 15.07 -36.97
C LEU A 16 40.79 14.44 -37.89
N ALA A 17 40.50 13.14 -37.69
CA ALA A 17 39.17 12.64 -38.02
C ALA A 17 38.20 13.55 -37.25
N SER A 18 37.37 14.29 -37.98
CA SER A 18 36.35 15.18 -37.43
C SER A 18 35.71 14.49 -36.23
N ALA A 19 35.96 15.02 -35.03
CA ALA A 19 35.40 14.49 -33.80
C ALA A 19 33.90 14.86 -33.82
N THR A 20 33.16 14.08 -34.60
CA THR A 20 31.71 14.16 -34.72
C THR A 20 31.15 13.63 -33.42
N ASP A 21 30.25 14.41 -32.81
CA ASP A 21 29.59 14.04 -31.56
C ASP A 21 29.08 12.58 -31.61
N PRO A 22 29.51 11.70 -30.68
CA PRO A 22 29.09 10.29 -30.67
C PRO A 22 27.59 10.11 -30.34
N TRP A 23 26.86 11.19 -30.05
CA TRP A 23 25.42 11.16 -29.74
C TRP A 23 24.57 10.38 -30.75
N ASP A 24 24.75 10.60 -32.05
CA ASP A 24 23.90 9.96 -33.05
C ASP A 24 24.05 8.43 -33.05
N GLN A 25 25.28 7.95 -32.80
CA GLN A 25 25.55 6.52 -32.64
C GLN A 25 24.89 5.99 -31.36
N ALA A 26 25.03 6.70 -30.23
CA ALA A 26 24.40 6.30 -28.98
C ALA A 26 22.87 6.28 -29.08
N LYS A 27 22.28 7.26 -29.75
CA LYS A 27 20.83 7.39 -29.97
C LYS A 27 20.27 6.23 -30.79
N GLU A 28 20.98 5.80 -31.83
CA GLU A 28 20.59 4.65 -32.63
C GLU A 28 20.65 3.34 -31.83
N MET A 29 21.70 3.17 -31.01
CA MET A 29 21.81 2.02 -30.11
C MET A 29 20.67 1.99 -29.07
N LEU A 30 20.31 3.14 -28.51
CA LEU A 30 19.22 3.27 -27.53
C LEU A 30 17.83 3.00 -28.12
N ARG A 31 17.63 3.28 -29.43
CA ARG A 31 16.37 3.00 -30.13
C ARG A 31 16.13 1.52 -30.38
N GLN A 32 17.21 0.75 -30.58
CA GLN A 32 17.13 -0.68 -30.83
C GLN A 32 16.88 -1.47 -29.53
N ALA A 33 17.23 -0.89 -28.38
CA ALA A 33 17.04 -1.51 -27.08
C ALA A 33 15.66 -1.23 -26.49
N VAL A 34 15.14 -2.20 -25.74
CA VAL A 34 13.89 -2.04 -24.98
C VAL A 34 14.18 -1.19 -23.75
N LYS A 35 13.54 -0.04 -23.64
CA LYS A 35 13.76 0.93 -22.55
C LYS A 35 13.39 0.38 -21.18
N ARG A 36 12.21 -0.22 -21.06
CA ARG A 36 11.69 -0.92 -19.88
C ARG A 36 10.83 -2.09 -20.34
N THR A 37 10.89 -3.20 -19.62
CA THR A 37 9.95 -4.30 -19.82
C THR A 37 8.85 -4.19 -18.77
N ASP A 38 7.60 -4.06 -19.19
CA ASP A 38 6.50 -4.00 -18.25
C ASP A 38 6.18 -5.42 -17.77
N PRO A 39 6.50 -5.80 -16.51
CA PRO A 39 6.30 -7.18 -16.05
C PRO A 39 4.82 -7.59 -16.07
N ILE A 40 3.94 -6.60 -15.90
CA ILE A 40 2.48 -6.76 -15.93
C ILE A 40 1.97 -7.06 -17.34
N GLY A 41 2.67 -6.60 -18.38
CA GLY A 41 2.33 -6.89 -19.78
C GLY A 41 2.87 -8.22 -20.28
N GLU A 42 4.01 -8.67 -19.75
CA GLU A 42 4.62 -9.96 -20.10
C GLU A 42 3.81 -11.16 -19.58
N SER A 43 3.08 -10.99 -18.47
CA SER A 43 2.20 -12.02 -17.91
C SER A 43 1.08 -12.45 -18.86
N ILE A 44 0.73 -11.64 -19.87
CA ILE A 44 -0.22 -11.99 -20.92
C ILE A 44 0.37 -13.06 -21.87
N LYS A 45 1.68 -13.07 -22.10
CA LYS A 45 2.34 -13.97 -23.06
C LYS A 45 2.64 -15.37 -22.50
N GLY A 46 2.51 -15.54 -21.19
CA GLY A 46 2.73 -16.82 -20.49
C GLY A 46 1.59 -17.83 -20.70
N GLU A 47 1.18 -18.10 -21.95
CA GLU A 47 0.31 -19.22 -22.30
C GLU A 47 1.16 -20.51 -22.38
N GLY A 48 1.73 -20.94 -21.26
CA GLY A 48 2.62 -22.10 -21.21
C GLY A 48 2.43 -22.90 -19.94
N SER A 49 1.45 -23.80 -19.97
CA SER A 49 1.31 -25.04 -19.16
C SER A 49 1.58 -24.98 -17.64
N HIS A 50 0.60 -25.50 -16.90
CA HIS A 50 0.61 -25.81 -15.47
C HIS A 50 0.36 -24.65 -14.50
N TRP A 51 -0.47 -24.98 -13.51
CA TRP A 51 -1.00 -24.19 -12.41
C TRP A 51 0.04 -23.66 -11.42
N GLU A 52 1.20 -23.23 -11.89
CA GLU A 52 2.13 -22.44 -11.09
C GLU A 52 1.81 -20.96 -11.33
N HIS A 53 0.75 -20.49 -10.67
CA HIS A 53 0.69 -19.07 -10.32
C HIS A 53 1.90 -18.85 -9.39
N ARG A 54 3.03 -18.41 -9.95
CA ARG A 54 4.03 -17.76 -9.10
C ARG A 54 3.34 -16.51 -8.60
N ASP A 55 2.81 -16.59 -7.39
CA ASP A 55 2.27 -15.43 -6.70
C ASP A 55 3.38 -14.37 -6.70
N ALA A 56 3.22 -13.35 -7.53
CA ALA A 56 4.17 -12.27 -7.66
C ALA A 56 4.14 -11.49 -6.33
N ALA A 57 5.01 -11.87 -5.40
CA ALA A 57 5.12 -11.24 -4.10
C ALA A 57 5.92 -9.95 -4.22
N LEU A 58 5.41 -8.88 -3.60
CA LEU A 58 6.13 -7.62 -3.47
C LEU A 58 7.19 -7.78 -2.37
N TYR A 59 8.46 -7.53 -2.72
CA TYR A 59 9.54 -7.48 -1.75
C TYR A 59 9.93 -6.03 -1.49
N ILE A 60 9.77 -5.58 -0.25
CA ILE A 60 10.11 -4.21 0.16
C ILE A 60 11.16 -4.30 1.26
N PRO A 61 12.34 -3.69 1.09
CA PRO A 61 13.36 -3.69 2.13
C PRO A 61 12.90 -2.87 3.34
N MET A 62 13.08 -3.41 4.54
CA MET A 62 12.81 -2.67 5.79
C MET A 62 13.95 -1.71 6.14
N ASP A 63 15.20 -2.19 6.01
CA ASP A 63 16.40 -1.42 6.31
C ASP A 63 16.97 -0.76 5.06
N TYR A 64 17.73 0.33 5.25
CA TYR A 64 18.42 1.02 4.17
C TYR A 64 19.83 1.45 4.60
N TYR A 65 20.83 0.98 3.84
CA TYR A 65 22.23 1.34 4.01
C TYR A 65 22.78 1.93 2.71
N GLN A 66 23.29 3.16 2.78
CA GLN A 66 23.91 3.83 1.62
C GLN A 66 25.11 3.04 1.08
N GLU A 67 25.95 2.49 1.97
CA GLU A 67 27.10 1.67 1.58
C GLU A 67 26.71 0.41 0.77
N GLU A 68 25.54 -0.17 1.04
CA GLU A 68 25.07 -1.35 0.30
C GLU A 68 24.61 -1.00 -1.11
N GLU A 69 24.01 0.17 -1.30
CA GLU A 69 23.67 0.70 -2.63
C GLU A 69 24.93 1.01 -3.44
N GLU A 70 25.93 1.63 -2.83
CA GLU A 70 27.22 1.89 -3.48
C GLU A 70 27.91 0.57 -3.88
N ARG A 71 27.90 -0.43 -3.01
CA ARG A 71 28.43 -1.77 -3.33
C ARG A 71 27.67 -2.42 -4.47
N ARG A 72 26.33 -2.33 -4.48
CA ARG A 72 25.50 -2.85 -5.59
C ARG A 72 25.83 -2.17 -6.91
N TYR A 73 26.01 -0.85 -6.90
CA TYR A 73 26.39 -0.08 -8.07
C TYR A 73 27.77 -0.50 -8.60
N VAL A 74 28.77 -0.66 -7.73
CA VAL A 74 30.13 -1.11 -8.12
C VAL A 74 30.12 -2.56 -8.65
N LEU A 75 29.39 -3.46 -7.98
CA LEU A 75 29.25 -4.86 -8.42
C LEU A 75 28.61 -4.95 -9.82
N PHE A 76 27.63 -4.09 -10.11
CA PHE A 76 27.02 -4.04 -11.44
C PHE A 76 28.07 -3.77 -12.52
N TRP A 77 28.91 -2.75 -12.36
CA TRP A 77 29.91 -2.37 -13.36
C TRP A 77 31.03 -3.40 -13.50
N ASN A 78 31.36 -4.13 -12.44
CA ASN A 78 32.41 -5.14 -12.46
C ASN A 78 31.95 -6.48 -13.06
N GLU A 79 30.78 -6.98 -12.63
CA GLU A 79 30.34 -8.36 -12.90
C GLU A 79 29.15 -8.45 -13.86
N LYS A 80 28.15 -7.58 -13.71
CA LYS A 80 26.83 -7.73 -14.38
C LYS A 80 26.68 -6.95 -15.68
N SER A 81 27.46 -5.90 -15.87
CA SER A 81 27.31 -5.01 -17.02
C SER A 81 27.64 -5.71 -18.33
N THR A 82 26.77 -5.58 -19.32
CA THR A 82 27.00 -6.07 -20.69
C THR A 82 27.97 -5.16 -21.45
N GLU A 83 28.65 -5.70 -22.48
CA GLU A 83 29.52 -4.91 -23.37
C GLU A 83 28.75 -3.79 -24.07
N TRP A 84 27.51 -4.06 -24.48
CA TRP A 84 26.60 -3.06 -25.03
C TRP A 84 26.33 -1.92 -24.04
N GLN A 85 26.00 -2.22 -22.78
CA GLN A 85 25.77 -1.19 -21.76
C GLN A 85 27.02 -0.32 -21.53
N ARG A 86 28.22 -0.92 -21.47
CA ARG A 86 29.48 -0.18 -21.30
C ARG A 86 29.78 0.74 -22.47
N THR A 87 29.62 0.26 -23.69
CA THR A 87 29.86 1.05 -24.91
C THR A 87 28.90 2.23 -25.01
N VAL A 88 27.60 2.00 -24.84
CA VAL A 88 26.59 3.07 -24.85
C VAL A 88 26.86 4.08 -23.74
N TYR A 89 27.15 3.62 -22.53
CA TYR A 89 27.42 4.52 -21.40
C TYR A 89 28.65 5.40 -21.66
N ASN A 90 29.74 4.83 -22.17
CA ASN A 90 30.94 5.59 -22.49
C ASN A 90 30.67 6.65 -23.57
N LEU A 91 29.96 6.30 -24.64
CA LEU A 91 29.58 7.25 -25.71
C LEU A 91 28.71 8.39 -25.16
N LEU A 92 27.76 8.09 -24.27
CA LEU A 92 26.91 9.11 -23.63
C LEU A 92 27.72 10.04 -22.72
N VAL A 93 28.65 9.50 -21.94
CA VAL A 93 29.52 10.27 -21.04
C VAL A 93 30.49 11.15 -21.83
N GLU A 94 31.07 10.64 -22.93
CA GLU A 94 31.93 11.39 -23.85
C GLU A 94 31.16 12.55 -24.50
N SER A 95 30.01 12.26 -25.11
CA SER A 95 29.11 13.27 -25.69
C SER A 95 28.68 14.34 -24.67
N SER A 96 28.30 13.91 -23.47
CA SER A 96 27.85 14.81 -22.42
C SER A 96 28.99 15.70 -21.91
N ASN A 97 30.18 15.17 -21.67
CA ASN A 97 31.27 15.91 -21.01
C ASN A 97 32.15 16.70 -21.97
N GLU A 98 32.43 16.20 -23.17
CA GLU A 98 33.34 16.84 -24.11
C GLU A 98 32.63 17.83 -25.03
N TYR A 99 31.39 17.53 -25.44
CA TYR A 99 30.63 18.32 -26.41
C TYR A 99 29.48 19.12 -25.78
N ASP A 100 29.24 18.96 -24.47
CA ASP A 100 28.14 19.60 -23.74
C ASP A 100 26.77 19.43 -24.42
N ASN A 101 26.55 18.25 -25.02
CA ASN A 101 25.28 17.95 -25.67
C ASN A 101 24.16 17.81 -24.62
N ALA A 102 23.12 18.64 -24.77
CA ALA A 102 21.96 18.64 -23.88
C ALA A 102 21.14 17.35 -23.97
N GLU A 103 20.93 16.78 -25.17
CA GLU A 103 20.14 15.55 -25.32
C GLU A 103 20.83 14.35 -24.66
N ALA A 104 22.15 14.22 -24.85
CA ALA A 104 22.95 13.17 -24.22
C ALA A 104 22.93 13.30 -22.69
N THR A 105 23.08 14.52 -22.18
CA THR A 105 23.02 14.79 -20.74
C THR A 105 21.65 14.47 -20.15
N TYR A 106 20.56 14.77 -20.87
CA TYR A 106 19.21 14.39 -20.47
C TYR A 106 19.00 12.88 -20.43
N ALA A 107 19.43 12.18 -21.48
CA ALA A 107 19.34 10.72 -21.53
C ALA A 107 20.12 10.07 -20.38
N LEU A 108 21.31 10.58 -20.07
CA LEU A 108 22.14 10.10 -18.97
C LEU A 108 21.52 10.37 -17.59
N ALA A 109 20.89 11.54 -17.41
CA ALA A 109 20.16 11.86 -16.19
C ALA A 109 18.97 10.90 -15.98
N GLN A 110 18.17 10.67 -17.03
CA GLN A 110 17.00 9.77 -16.96
C GLN A 110 17.41 8.30 -16.76
N LEU A 111 18.51 7.87 -17.36
CA LEU A 111 19.09 6.54 -17.18
C LEU A 111 19.44 6.27 -15.72
N HIS A 112 20.17 7.18 -15.07
CA HIS A 112 20.52 7.05 -13.65
C HIS A 112 19.33 7.22 -12.71
N LEU A 113 18.35 8.04 -13.11
CA LEU A 113 17.16 8.33 -12.30
C LEU A 113 16.18 7.14 -12.28
N TRP A 114 15.89 6.55 -13.43
CA TRP A 114 14.88 5.50 -13.55
C TRP A 114 15.45 4.09 -13.65
N GLY A 115 16.75 3.94 -13.88
CA GLY A 115 17.35 2.63 -14.16
C GLY A 115 16.88 2.03 -15.49
N ASP A 116 16.64 2.90 -16.49
CA ASP A 116 16.27 2.46 -17.85
C ASP A 116 17.33 1.51 -18.41
N TYR A 117 16.96 0.57 -19.29
CA TYR A 117 17.87 -0.38 -19.93
C TYR A 117 18.69 -1.26 -18.95
N ASP A 118 18.10 -1.55 -17.79
CA ASP A 118 18.71 -2.33 -16.70
C ASP A 118 20.00 -1.71 -16.14
N PHE A 119 20.16 -0.39 -16.25
CA PHE A 119 21.21 0.34 -15.55
C PHE A 119 20.86 0.51 -14.06
N PRO A 120 21.84 0.47 -13.14
CA PRO A 120 21.59 0.66 -11.72
C PRO A 120 21.21 2.11 -11.43
N HIS A 121 20.23 2.29 -10.53
CA HIS A 121 19.80 3.61 -10.07
C HIS A 121 20.93 4.32 -9.30
N ASN A 122 21.16 5.59 -9.61
CA ASN A 122 22.12 6.43 -8.90
C ASN A 122 21.60 7.87 -8.75
N LYS A 123 21.23 8.23 -7.52
CA LYS A 123 20.62 9.52 -7.16
C LYS A 123 21.57 10.71 -7.36
N THR A 124 22.83 10.57 -6.94
CA THR A 124 23.80 11.68 -6.95
C THR A 124 24.24 12.03 -8.37
N LEU A 125 24.48 11.01 -9.20
CA LEU A 125 24.79 11.20 -10.62
C LEU A 125 23.58 11.75 -11.38
N ALA A 126 22.36 11.25 -11.10
CA ALA A 126 21.15 11.78 -11.70
C ALA A 126 20.98 13.29 -11.42
N PHE A 127 21.17 13.72 -10.16
CA PHE A 127 21.11 15.12 -9.79
C PHE A 127 22.19 15.95 -10.51
N LYS A 128 23.44 15.48 -10.53
CA LYS A 128 24.56 16.16 -11.21
C LYS A 128 24.26 16.41 -12.70
N TYR A 129 23.76 15.40 -13.41
CA TYR A 129 23.44 15.54 -14.83
C TYR A 129 22.16 16.35 -15.07
N ALA A 130 21.16 16.27 -14.19
CA ALA A 130 19.97 17.11 -14.24
C ALA A 130 20.30 18.60 -14.08
N ASP A 131 21.18 18.95 -13.12
CA ASP A 131 21.68 20.32 -12.92
C ASP A 131 22.49 20.79 -14.12
N LYS A 132 23.39 19.94 -14.65
CA LYS A 132 24.14 20.25 -15.87
C LYS A 132 23.20 20.55 -17.03
N PHE A 133 22.19 19.72 -17.24
CA PHE A 133 21.20 19.90 -18.29
C PHE A 133 20.40 21.21 -18.12
N ASN A 134 20.02 21.56 -16.89
CA ASN A 134 19.31 22.80 -16.62
C ASN A 134 20.16 24.04 -16.95
N ASN A 135 21.46 24.00 -16.65
CA ASN A 135 22.40 25.05 -17.01
C ASN A 135 22.55 25.20 -18.54
N LEU A 136 22.65 24.08 -19.27
CA LEU A 136 22.75 24.09 -20.73
C LEU A 136 21.49 24.63 -21.40
N THR A 137 20.31 24.25 -20.91
CA THR A 137 19.02 24.62 -21.49
C THR A 137 18.49 25.97 -21.02
N ARG A 138 19.17 26.63 -20.06
CA ARG A 138 18.76 27.92 -19.48
C ARG A 138 17.30 27.91 -19.00
N TRP A 139 16.89 26.87 -18.26
CA TRP A 139 15.57 26.79 -17.62
C TRP A 139 14.37 26.78 -18.60
N THR A 140 14.50 26.06 -19.72
CA THR A 140 13.47 25.98 -20.78
C THR A 140 12.71 24.66 -20.81
N ASN A 141 13.30 23.55 -20.36
CA ASN A 141 12.65 22.24 -20.37
C ASN A 141 11.84 22.02 -19.09
N SER A 142 10.53 21.81 -19.21
CA SER A 142 9.62 21.68 -18.07
C SER A 142 9.79 20.36 -17.31
N SER A 143 10.09 19.25 -17.98
CA SER A 143 10.19 17.92 -17.35
C SER A 143 11.33 17.83 -16.35
N ILE A 144 12.53 18.29 -16.71
CA ILE A 144 13.67 18.30 -15.77
C ILE A 144 13.44 19.31 -14.65
N LEU A 145 12.80 20.46 -14.94
CA LEU A 145 12.49 21.42 -13.88
C LEU A 145 11.53 20.84 -12.85
N PHE A 146 10.55 20.04 -13.30
CA PHE A 146 9.69 19.28 -12.40
C PHE A 146 10.49 18.25 -11.60
N ASP A 147 11.36 17.45 -12.24
CA ASP A 147 12.16 16.43 -11.55
C ASP A 147 13.11 17.08 -10.51
N LEU A 148 13.81 18.16 -10.87
CA LEU A 148 14.65 18.94 -9.95
C LEU A 148 13.85 19.52 -8.80
N ALA A 149 12.62 19.98 -9.04
CA ALA A 149 11.74 20.46 -7.99
C ALA A 149 11.44 19.36 -6.95
N VAL A 150 11.16 18.14 -7.40
CA VAL A 150 10.96 16.97 -6.52
C VAL A 150 12.26 16.60 -5.81
N MET A 151 13.40 16.65 -6.49
CA MET A 151 14.71 16.39 -5.86
C MET A 151 15.00 17.36 -4.72
N HIS A 152 14.79 18.67 -4.92
CA HIS A 152 14.97 19.68 -3.87
C HIS A 152 13.92 19.59 -2.76
N SER A 153 12.69 19.17 -3.05
CA SER A 153 11.64 19.04 -2.02
C SER A 153 11.82 17.82 -1.12
N THR A 154 12.40 16.75 -1.66
CA THR A 154 12.63 15.47 -0.95
C THR A 154 14.05 15.34 -0.41
N GLY A 155 15.01 16.13 -0.91
CA GLY A 155 16.44 16.00 -0.61
C GLY A 155 17.04 14.67 -1.09
N LEU A 156 16.41 14.01 -2.07
CA LEU A 156 16.75 12.65 -2.51
C LEU A 156 16.88 11.65 -1.34
N PHE A 157 16.10 11.87 -0.27
CA PHE A 157 16.06 11.04 0.94
C PHE A 157 17.36 10.99 1.75
N GLY A 158 18.16 12.06 1.73
CA GLY A 158 19.34 12.23 2.58
C GLY A 158 20.64 12.53 1.82
N GLU A 159 20.63 12.46 0.48
CA GLU A 159 21.81 12.75 -0.35
C GLU A 159 22.06 14.26 -0.49
N ILE A 160 21.00 15.07 -0.46
CA ILE A 160 21.04 16.52 -0.67
C ILE A 160 20.23 17.20 0.43
N PRO A 161 20.66 18.38 0.94
CA PRO A 161 19.82 19.16 1.86
C PRO A 161 18.46 19.50 1.25
N VAL A 162 17.41 19.37 2.05
CA VAL A 162 16.04 19.71 1.63
C VAL A 162 15.91 21.23 1.51
N GLU A 163 15.58 21.70 0.32
CA GLU A 163 15.46 23.13 -0.02
C GLU A 163 14.06 23.45 -0.58
N PRO A 164 13.04 23.61 0.29
CA PRO A 164 11.65 23.69 -0.15
C PRO A 164 11.34 24.94 -0.98
N LEU A 165 12.06 26.05 -0.74
CA LEU A 165 11.88 27.29 -1.49
C LEU A 165 12.37 27.17 -2.94
N LYS A 166 13.55 26.55 -3.16
CA LYS A 166 14.04 26.30 -4.53
C LYS A 166 13.12 25.36 -5.28
N ALA A 167 12.59 24.34 -4.60
CA ALA A 167 11.58 23.45 -5.17
C ALA A 167 10.33 24.22 -5.67
N VAL A 168 9.76 25.11 -4.85
CA VAL A 168 8.60 25.93 -5.25
C VAL A 168 8.91 26.82 -6.46
N LEU A 169 10.10 27.41 -6.54
CA LEU A 169 10.52 28.20 -7.71
C LEU A 169 10.61 27.35 -8.97
N CYS A 170 11.21 26.16 -8.89
CA CYS A 170 11.29 25.22 -10.00
C CYS A 170 9.88 24.77 -10.46
N TYR A 171 8.97 24.48 -9.52
CA TYR A 171 7.59 24.17 -9.85
C TYR A 171 6.88 25.33 -10.55
N GLN A 172 7.03 26.57 -10.07
CA GLN A 172 6.44 27.75 -10.71
C GLN A 172 6.96 27.92 -12.14
N ARG A 173 8.26 27.72 -12.35
CA ARG A 173 8.85 27.79 -13.69
C ARG A 173 8.33 26.67 -14.59
N ALA A 174 8.28 25.44 -14.12
CA ALA A 174 7.74 24.30 -14.87
C ALA A 174 6.25 24.50 -15.21
N ALA A 175 5.44 25.03 -14.28
CA ALA A 175 4.05 25.37 -14.51
C ALA A 175 3.88 26.48 -15.56
N SER A 176 4.76 27.51 -15.55
CA SER A 176 4.75 28.57 -16.58
C SER A 176 5.07 28.07 -17.99
N LEU A 177 5.76 26.93 -18.09
CA LEU A 177 6.08 26.24 -19.35
C LEU A 177 4.96 25.27 -19.78
N GLY A 178 3.90 25.12 -18.98
CA GLY A 178 2.74 24.28 -19.30
C GLY A 178 2.81 22.84 -18.78
N ASP A 179 3.70 22.49 -17.84
CA ASP A 179 3.69 21.13 -17.25
C ASP A 179 2.53 20.97 -16.26
N ILE A 180 1.58 20.11 -16.63
CA ILE A 180 0.36 19.81 -15.87
C ILE A 180 0.70 19.22 -14.49
N ARG A 181 1.76 18.43 -14.39
CA ARG A 181 2.22 17.82 -13.12
C ARG A 181 2.70 18.90 -12.16
N ALA A 182 3.43 19.89 -12.67
CA ALA A 182 3.90 21.02 -11.89
C ALA A 182 2.74 21.92 -11.44
N LYS A 183 1.78 22.19 -12.33
CA LYS A 183 0.54 22.90 -11.97
C LYS A 183 -0.19 22.19 -10.83
N ASN A 184 -0.34 20.87 -10.91
CA ASN A 184 -1.01 20.07 -9.87
C ASN A 184 -0.27 20.11 -8.53
N ALA A 185 1.05 19.91 -8.54
CA ALA A 185 1.87 20.00 -7.33
C ALA A 185 1.78 21.39 -6.66
N LEU A 186 1.75 22.47 -7.45
CA LEU A 186 1.53 23.82 -6.92
C LEU A 186 0.12 24.02 -6.37
N ALA A 187 -0.90 23.55 -7.08
CA ALA A 187 -2.30 23.64 -6.66
C ALA A 187 -2.48 22.93 -5.31
N TYR A 188 -1.91 21.74 -5.16
CA TYR A 188 -1.89 20.98 -3.91
C TYR A 188 -1.17 21.73 -2.77
N LYS A 189 -0.02 22.34 -3.06
CA LYS A 189 0.75 23.12 -2.07
C LYS A 189 -0.03 24.36 -1.60
N TYR A 190 -0.67 25.11 -2.50
CA TYR A 190 -1.52 26.26 -2.13
C TYR A 190 -2.77 25.84 -1.38
N TYR A 191 -3.38 24.70 -1.74
CA TYR A 191 -4.56 24.16 -1.07
C TYR A 191 -4.26 23.73 0.38
N THR A 192 -3.16 22.99 0.57
CA THR A 192 -2.78 22.49 1.90
C THR A 192 -1.99 23.48 2.75
N GLY A 193 -1.44 24.54 2.15
CA GLY A 193 -0.50 25.45 2.81
C GLY A 193 0.84 24.80 3.12
N SER A 194 1.33 23.90 2.26
CA SER A 194 2.59 23.18 2.45
C SER A 194 3.75 23.96 1.83
N ASN A 195 4.67 24.47 2.67
CA ASN A 195 5.80 25.35 2.30
C ASN A 195 5.42 26.69 1.64
N VAL A 196 4.13 26.96 1.47
CA VAL A 196 3.56 28.22 0.98
C VAL A 196 2.34 28.59 1.84
N PRO A 197 1.98 29.87 1.99
CA PRO A 197 0.72 30.25 2.64
C PRO A 197 -0.49 29.63 1.92
N ARG A 198 -1.48 29.17 2.71
CA ARG A 198 -2.72 28.60 2.16
C ARG A 198 -3.49 29.66 1.38
N ASP A 199 -3.79 29.37 0.12
CA ASP A 199 -4.52 30.25 -0.80
C ASP A 199 -5.46 29.42 -1.68
N CYS A 200 -6.74 29.41 -1.31
CA CYS A 200 -7.75 28.62 -2.01
C CYS A 200 -8.01 29.14 -3.43
N ASN A 201 -8.01 30.46 -3.64
CA ASN A 201 -8.36 31.04 -4.94
C ASN A 201 -7.30 30.68 -6.01
N ARG A 202 -6.02 30.73 -5.65
CA ARG A 202 -4.95 30.29 -6.55
C ARG A 202 -5.00 28.79 -6.81
N ALA A 203 -5.27 27.99 -5.79
CA ALA A 203 -5.43 26.54 -5.96
C ALA A 203 -6.58 26.23 -6.93
N LEU A 204 -7.73 26.87 -6.75
CA LEU A 204 -8.91 26.70 -7.59
C LEU A 204 -8.61 27.02 -9.06
N LEU A 205 -7.94 28.14 -9.34
CA LEU A 205 -7.56 28.53 -10.70
C LEU A 205 -6.69 27.47 -11.38
N LEU A 206 -5.66 26.98 -10.68
CA LEU A 206 -4.78 25.94 -11.21
C LEU A 206 -5.51 24.61 -11.42
N TYR A 207 -6.34 24.18 -10.46
CA TYR A 207 -7.13 22.95 -10.60
C TYR A 207 -8.15 23.04 -11.73
N ARG A 208 -8.73 24.23 -11.96
CA ARG A 208 -9.63 24.48 -13.07
C ARG A 208 -8.91 24.36 -14.41
N GLU A 209 -7.76 25.00 -14.57
CA GLU A 209 -6.96 24.87 -15.80
C GLU A 209 -6.63 23.40 -16.09
N ILE A 210 -6.20 22.64 -15.08
CA ILE A 210 -5.89 21.21 -15.24
C ILE A 210 -7.15 20.42 -15.62
N ALA A 211 -8.28 20.70 -14.96
CA ALA A 211 -9.53 19.99 -15.24
C ALA A 211 -10.05 20.28 -16.65
N ASP A 212 -9.89 21.51 -17.13
CA ASP A 212 -10.23 21.92 -18.50
C ASP A 212 -9.32 21.19 -19.51
N GLU A 213 -8.00 21.13 -19.27
CA GLU A 213 -7.05 20.37 -20.09
C GLU A 213 -7.38 18.86 -20.13
N ILE A 214 -7.76 18.27 -18.99
CA ILE A 214 -8.22 16.88 -18.91
C ILE A 214 -9.52 16.70 -19.70
N ARG A 215 -10.49 17.60 -19.56
CA ARG A 215 -11.77 17.52 -20.30
C ARG A 215 -11.56 17.62 -21.80
N GLU A 216 -10.64 18.45 -22.27
CA GLU A 216 -10.28 18.60 -23.68
C GLU A 216 -9.58 17.36 -24.26
N SER A 217 -8.92 16.56 -23.41
CA SER A 217 -8.27 15.32 -23.84
C SER A 217 -9.24 14.21 -24.24
N PHE A 218 -10.49 14.27 -23.77
CA PHE A 218 -11.54 13.29 -24.07
C PHE A 218 -12.43 13.76 -25.23
N THR A 219 -12.77 12.83 -26.12
CA THR A 219 -13.77 13.08 -27.16
C THR A 219 -15.18 13.23 -26.57
N ASP A 220 -16.08 13.91 -27.28
CA ASP A 220 -17.45 14.06 -26.82
C ASP A 220 -18.21 12.72 -26.74
N GLU A 221 -17.81 11.72 -27.54
CA GLU A 221 -18.37 10.36 -27.46
C GLU A 221 -17.90 9.66 -26.18
N GLU A 222 -16.61 9.71 -25.86
CA GLU A 222 -16.05 9.14 -24.63
C GLU A 222 -16.60 9.82 -23.36
N TRP A 223 -16.84 11.13 -23.41
CA TRP A 223 -17.37 11.86 -22.26
C TRP A 223 -18.86 11.59 -22.01
N ASN A 224 -19.65 11.48 -23.08
CA ASN A 224 -21.11 11.43 -22.99
C ASN A 224 -21.69 10.01 -23.08
N VAL A 225 -21.09 9.12 -23.86
CA VAL A 225 -21.65 7.80 -24.20
C VAL A 225 -21.05 6.73 -23.30
N TYR A 226 -19.73 6.54 -23.34
CA TYR A 226 -19.03 5.59 -22.49
C TYR A 226 -17.66 6.15 -22.08
N PHE A 227 -17.42 6.23 -20.77
CA PHE A 227 -16.12 6.67 -20.28
C PHE A 227 -15.11 5.53 -20.41
N PRO A 228 -13.96 5.74 -21.07
CA PRO A 228 -13.00 4.67 -21.31
C PRO A 228 -12.50 4.15 -19.97
N TYR A 229 -12.64 2.84 -19.77
CA TYR A 229 -12.07 2.21 -18.59
C TYR A 229 -10.55 2.13 -18.77
N VAL A 230 -9.81 2.64 -17.79
CA VAL A 230 -8.35 2.50 -17.75
C VAL A 230 -7.94 1.97 -16.39
N GLU A 231 -6.90 1.14 -16.37
CA GLU A 231 -6.37 0.51 -15.16
C GLU A 231 -5.80 1.60 -14.23
N SER A 232 -6.44 1.80 -13.08
CA SER A 232 -5.92 2.71 -12.06
C SER A 232 -4.87 2.02 -11.19
N PHE A 233 -3.73 2.66 -10.99
CA PHE A 233 -2.66 2.23 -10.08
C PHE A 233 -2.55 3.12 -8.82
N ASP A 234 -3.55 3.98 -8.60
CA ASP A 234 -3.78 4.68 -7.34
C ASP A 234 -4.23 3.69 -6.24
N VAL A 235 -3.27 2.95 -5.69
CA VAL A 235 -3.47 1.97 -4.61
C VAL A 235 -2.36 2.14 -3.57
N ARG A 236 -2.72 1.98 -2.30
CA ARG A 236 -1.74 1.99 -1.20
C ARG A 236 -1.07 0.63 -1.14
N ILE A 237 0.26 0.61 -1.26
CA ILE A 237 1.06 -0.60 -1.11
C ILE A 237 0.74 -1.40 0.18
N PRO A 238 0.63 -0.78 1.38
CA PRO A 238 0.36 -1.56 2.60
C PRO A 238 -1.01 -2.26 2.60
N ASP A 239 -1.95 -1.87 1.73
CA ASP A 239 -3.27 -2.50 1.66
C ASP A 239 -3.23 -3.90 1.01
N PHE A 240 -2.11 -4.30 0.39
CA PHE A 240 -1.91 -5.67 -0.11
C PHE A 240 -1.61 -6.70 0.98
N SER A 241 -1.01 -6.30 2.11
CA SER A 241 -0.56 -7.23 3.15
C SER A 241 -1.54 -7.38 4.31
N ASP A 242 -2.20 -6.30 4.74
CA ASP A 242 -3.36 -6.27 5.67
C ASP A 242 -3.76 -4.83 6.08
N GLY A 243 -3.22 -3.80 5.41
CA GLY A 243 -3.38 -2.39 5.76
C GLY A 243 -2.25 -1.87 6.66
N LEU A 244 -2.14 -0.54 6.79
CA LEU A 244 -1.00 0.13 7.42
C LEU A 244 -0.78 -0.22 8.91
N LEU A 245 -1.84 -0.44 9.68
CA LEU A 245 -1.81 -0.83 11.10
C LEU A 245 -2.13 -2.32 11.33
N GLY A 246 -2.41 -3.07 10.25
CA GLY A 246 -2.86 -4.45 10.29
C GLY A 246 -4.38 -4.65 10.32
N LYS A 247 -4.76 -5.91 10.11
CA LYS A 247 -6.13 -6.33 9.82
C LYS A 247 -7.10 -6.01 10.95
N GLY A 248 -8.15 -5.25 10.62
CA GLY A 248 -9.25 -4.95 11.55
C GLY A 248 -8.93 -3.94 12.65
N ILE A 249 -7.72 -3.34 12.61
CA ILE A 249 -7.32 -2.21 13.45
C ILE A 249 -7.38 -0.90 12.64
N SER A 250 -6.97 -0.97 11.37
CA SER A 250 -7.08 0.14 10.43
C SER A 250 -8.52 0.64 10.31
N LEU A 251 -8.69 1.97 10.37
CA LEU A 251 -9.99 2.60 10.16
C LEU A 251 -10.29 2.78 8.67
N MET A 252 -9.25 2.91 7.85
CA MET A 252 -9.39 3.11 6.42
C MET A 252 -9.85 1.82 5.73
N THR A 253 -10.78 1.96 4.79
CA THR A 253 -11.14 0.86 3.89
C THR A 253 -9.98 0.57 2.96
N LEU A 254 -9.71 -0.70 2.71
CA LEU A 254 -8.68 -1.14 1.77
C LEU A 254 -8.90 -0.49 0.39
N SER A 255 -7.83 0.05 -0.18
CA SER A 255 -7.84 0.71 -1.50
C SER A 255 -7.82 -0.29 -2.67
N THR A 256 -7.62 -1.58 -2.39
CA THR A 256 -7.49 -2.65 -3.38
C THR A 256 -8.83 -2.98 -4.04
N LYS A 257 -9.10 -2.40 -5.22
CA LYS A 257 -10.33 -2.63 -5.99
C LYS A 257 -10.22 -3.72 -7.05
N ARG A 258 -9.01 -3.94 -7.60
CA ARG A 258 -8.72 -4.81 -8.76
C ARG A 258 -7.92 -6.06 -8.41
N MET A 259 -8.14 -6.64 -7.22
CA MET A 259 -7.59 -7.96 -6.93
C MET A 259 -8.39 -9.02 -7.70
N ALA A 260 -7.77 -10.17 -7.95
CA ALA A 260 -8.47 -11.31 -8.56
C ALA A 260 -9.76 -11.56 -7.79
N SER A 261 -10.87 -11.65 -8.52
CA SER A 261 -12.18 -11.71 -7.90
C SER A 261 -12.29 -12.98 -7.05
N ALA A 262 -12.41 -12.79 -5.74
CA ALA A 262 -12.66 -13.91 -4.85
C ALA A 262 -14.05 -14.47 -5.20
N ARG A 263 -14.10 -15.75 -5.53
CA ARG A 263 -15.36 -16.46 -5.75
C ARG A 263 -16.28 -16.20 -4.56
N PRO A 264 -17.51 -15.72 -4.78
CA PRO A 264 -18.43 -15.50 -3.69
C PRO A 264 -18.66 -16.84 -3.00
N ASP A 265 -18.57 -16.87 -1.67
CA ASP A 265 -19.01 -18.04 -0.92
C ASP A 265 -20.53 -18.18 -1.13
N ILE A 266 -20.93 -19.10 -2.01
CA ILE A 266 -22.31 -19.35 -2.43
C ILE A 266 -23.04 -20.08 -1.29
N THR A 267 -23.13 -19.42 -0.15
CA THR A 267 -23.89 -19.89 1.02
C THR A 267 -25.39 -19.69 0.81
N SER A 268 -26.18 -20.30 1.69
CA SER A 268 -27.64 -20.18 1.72
C SER A 268 -28.16 -18.73 1.66
N SER A 269 -27.40 -17.74 2.12
CA SER A 269 -27.82 -16.32 2.17
C SER A 269 -27.93 -15.63 0.79
N PHE A 270 -27.08 -15.99 -0.17
CA PHE A 270 -27.16 -15.47 -1.53
C PHE A 270 -28.20 -16.24 -2.35
N LEU A 271 -28.21 -17.56 -2.22
CA LEU A 271 -29.20 -18.45 -2.84
C LEU A 271 -30.63 -18.17 -2.36
N THR A 272 -30.82 -17.84 -1.08
CA THR A 272 -32.13 -17.42 -0.55
C THR A 272 -32.62 -16.12 -1.17
N ARG A 273 -31.75 -15.11 -1.36
CA ARG A 273 -32.13 -13.86 -2.05
C ARG A 273 -32.51 -14.11 -3.50
N MET A 274 -31.76 -14.96 -4.20
CA MET A 274 -32.02 -15.36 -5.58
C MET A 274 -33.39 -16.04 -5.72
N ASN A 275 -33.77 -16.86 -4.75
CA ASN A 275 -35.06 -17.58 -4.75
C ASN A 275 -36.18 -16.83 -4.01
N GLY A 276 -36.12 -15.50 -3.97
CA GLY A 276 -37.22 -14.66 -3.45
C GLY A 276 -37.44 -14.77 -1.94
N GLY A 277 -36.39 -15.06 -1.17
CA GLY A 277 -36.45 -15.23 0.28
C GLY A 277 -36.86 -16.64 0.72
N GLN A 278 -37.06 -17.58 -0.22
CA GLN A 278 -37.25 -18.98 0.14
C GLN A 278 -35.93 -19.56 0.65
N ILE A 279 -35.95 -20.06 1.88
CA ILE A 279 -34.85 -20.82 2.45
C ILE A 279 -34.82 -22.17 1.74
N ILE A 280 -33.91 -22.31 0.78
CA ILE A 280 -33.54 -23.61 0.24
C ILE A 280 -32.65 -24.28 1.28
N LEU A 281 -33.26 -25.11 2.13
CA LEU A 281 -32.53 -26.05 2.97
C LEU A 281 -32.17 -27.24 2.10
N ASN A 282 -30.96 -27.22 1.53
CA ASN A 282 -30.42 -28.43 0.91
C ASN A 282 -29.98 -29.34 2.07
N PHE A 283 -30.75 -30.41 2.34
CA PHE A 283 -30.42 -31.38 3.38
C PHE A 283 -29.33 -32.33 2.86
N GLY A 284 -28.12 -31.80 2.67
CA GLY A 284 -26.90 -32.60 2.66
C GLY A 284 -26.66 -33.08 4.09
N SER A 285 -26.78 -34.40 4.29
CA SER A 285 -26.52 -35.05 5.58
C SER A 285 -25.19 -34.59 6.15
N GLY A 286 -25.22 -33.92 7.30
CA GLY A 286 -24.03 -33.39 7.94
C GLY A 286 -23.06 -34.47 8.41
N SER A 287 -21.76 -34.22 8.23
CA SER A 287 -20.82 -34.15 9.35
C SER A 287 -19.44 -33.69 8.82
N ASN A 288 -18.87 -32.71 9.51
CA ASN A 288 -17.46 -32.31 9.56
C ASN A 288 -16.50 -32.82 8.46
N GLY A 289 -16.05 -31.89 7.61
CA GLY A 289 -14.68 -31.87 7.11
C GLY A 289 -14.30 -32.88 6.02
N ALA A 290 -14.82 -32.68 4.82
CA ALA A 290 -14.17 -33.07 3.56
C ALA A 290 -14.97 -32.48 2.39
N ALA A 291 -14.64 -31.25 2.02
CA ALA A 291 -15.00 -30.71 0.72
C ALA A 291 -14.08 -31.34 -0.33
N PHE A 292 -14.37 -32.58 -0.76
CA PHE A 292 -13.92 -33.11 -2.05
C PHE A 292 -14.89 -34.18 -2.55
N ALA A 293 -15.48 -33.85 -3.70
CA ALA A 293 -15.79 -34.72 -4.83
C ALA A 293 -16.81 -35.85 -4.65
N ASN A 294 -18.06 -35.53 -4.98
CA ASN A 294 -18.76 -36.31 -5.99
C ASN A 294 -18.83 -35.45 -7.26
N ASP A 295 -18.30 -35.97 -8.35
CA ASP A 295 -18.03 -35.32 -9.66
C ASP A 295 -19.28 -34.86 -10.47
N ASP A 296 -20.46 -34.72 -9.85
CA ASP A 296 -21.70 -34.34 -10.57
C ASP A 296 -22.16 -32.89 -10.30
N ASP A 297 -21.58 -32.19 -9.32
CA ASP A 297 -21.88 -30.77 -9.01
C ASP A 297 -20.99 -29.77 -9.82
N GLU A 298 -20.12 -30.26 -10.73
CA GLU A 298 -19.21 -29.43 -11.56
C GLU A 298 -19.92 -28.44 -12.50
N SER A 299 -21.19 -28.67 -12.84
CA SER A 299 -21.90 -27.88 -13.85
C SER A 299 -22.42 -26.52 -13.35
N ASP A 300 -22.78 -26.43 -12.05
CA ASP A 300 -23.34 -25.22 -11.46
C ASP A 300 -22.29 -24.14 -11.22
N ASP A 301 -21.09 -24.56 -10.80
CA ASP A 301 -19.95 -23.67 -10.54
C ASP A 301 -19.23 -23.24 -11.83
N ARG A 302 -19.38 -23.99 -12.93
CA ARG A 302 -18.68 -23.70 -14.19
C ARG A 302 -19.04 -22.34 -14.80
N LEU A 303 -20.32 -21.95 -14.78
CA LEU A 303 -20.74 -20.62 -15.30
C LEU A 303 -20.24 -19.49 -14.41
N VAL A 304 -20.16 -19.72 -13.10
CA VAL A 304 -19.61 -18.77 -12.13
C VAL A 304 -18.14 -18.54 -12.44
N ASP A 305 -17.39 -19.62 -12.62
CA ASP A 305 -15.97 -19.59 -12.97
C ASP A 305 -15.72 -18.89 -14.30
N ILE A 306 -16.51 -19.20 -15.32
CA ILE A 306 -16.36 -18.54 -16.62
C ILE A 306 -16.67 -17.05 -16.52
N TYR A 307 -17.71 -16.66 -15.76
CA TYR A 307 -18.03 -15.25 -15.57
C TYR A 307 -16.89 -14.49 -14.89
N TYR A 308 -16.39 -14.98 -13.76
CA TYR A 308 -15.34 -14.30 -12.99
C TYR A 308 -14.00 -14.29 -13.72
N THR A 309 -13.64 -15.36 -14.43
CA THR A 309 -12.46 -15.35 -15.31
C THR A 309 -12.61 -14.33 -16.43
N ALA A 310 -13.74 -14.30 -17.14
CA ALA A 310 -14.00 -13.29 -18.17
C ALA A 310 -13.97 -11.86 -17.60
N TRP A 311 -14.49 -11.67 -16.39
CA TRP A 311 -14.50 -10.38 -15.71
C TRP A 311 -13.12 -9.90 -15.28
N ASP A 312 -12.29 -10.80 -14.75
CA ASP A 312 -10.92 -10.50 -14.35
C ASP A 312 -10.02 -10.22 -15.56
N GLU A 313 -10.21 -10.95 -16.68
CA GLU A 313 -9.54 -10.62 -17.96
C GLU A 313 -9.99 -9.27 -18.52
N TYR A 314 -11.28 -8.93 -18.39
CA TYR A 314 -11.83 -7.66 -18.88
C TYR A 314 -11.32 -6.46 -18.07
N ARG A 315 -11.33 -6.55 -16.74
CA ARG A 315 -10.90 -5.44 -15.86
C ARG A 315 -9.39 -5.36 -15.67
N GLY A 316 -8.68 -6.48 -15.80
CA GLY A 316 -7.29 -6.62 -15.40
C GLY A 316 -7.10 -6.56 -13.88
N THR A 317 -6.12 -7.28 -13.37
CA THR A 317 -5.70 -7.18 -11.97
C THR A 317 -4.49 -6.26 -11.82
N TYR A 318 -3.94 -6.10 -10.62
CA TYR A 318 -2.68 -5.38 -10.45
C TYR A 318 -1.47 -6.15 -10.99
N THR A 319 -1.54 -7.49 -11.03
CA THR A 319 -0.46 -8.37 -11.49
C THR A 319 -0.58 -8.76 -12.95
N LYS A 320 -1.80 -8.71 -13.51
CA LYS A 320 -2.11 -9.06 -14.89
C LYS A 320 -2.83 -7.91 -15.59
N ASN A 321 -2.27 -7.44 -16.69
CA ASN A 321 -2.91 -6.44 -17.54
C ASN A 321 -4.20 -7.01 -18.16
N ARG A 322 -5.15 -6.13 -18.47
CA ARG A 322 -6.42 -6.48 -19.12
C ARG A 322 -6.19 -7.11 -20.50
N ASN A 323 -7.02 -8.10 -20.83
CA ASN A 323 -7.08 -8.74 -22.13
C ASN A 323 -8.54 -8.88 -22.59
N CYS A 324 -9.08 -7.79 -23.16
CA CYS A 324 -10.47 -7.74 -23.61
C CYS A 324 -10.76 -8.74 -24.74
N ASP A 325 -9.77 -9.07 -25.57
CA ASP A 325 -9.91 -10.06 -26.65
C ASP A 325 -10.09 -11.48 -26.13
N ALA A 326 -9.30 -11.88 -25.13
CA ALA A 326 -9.46 -13.17 -24.48
C ALA A 326 -10.82 -13.28 -23.78
N ALA A 327 -11.23 -12.23 -23.06
CA ALA A 327 -12.54 -12.15 -22.42
C ALA A 327 -13.68 -12.30 -23.44
N ARG A 328 -13.60 -11.56 -24.57
CA ARG A 328 -14.60 -11.64 -25.65
C ARG A 328 -14.71 -13.06 -26.22
N ARG A 329 -13.58 -13.70 -26.57
CA ARG A 329 -13.58 -15.07 -27.13
C ARG A 329 -14.19 -16.07 -26.15
N LEU A 330 -13.85 -15.96 -24.87
CA LEU A 330 -14.40 -16.81 -23.82
C LEU A 330 -15.92 -16.66 -23.74
N LEU A 331 -16.42 -15.42 -23.74
CA LEU A 331 -17.85 -15.13 -23.67
C LEU A 331 -18.60 -15.55 -24.95
N GLU A 332 -18.03 -15.38 -26.14
CA GLU A 332 -18.62 -15.87 -27.40
C GLU A 332 -18.77 -17.40 -27.38
N VAL A 333 -17.75 -18.12 -26.91
CA VAL A 333 -17.80 -19.57 -26.72
C VAL A 333 -18.92 -19.94 -25.74
N THR A 334 -19.04 -19.23 -24.61
CA THR A 334 -20.13 -19.49 -23.66
C THR A 334 -21.51 -19.26 -24.26
N PHE A 335 -21.69 -18.20 -25.05
CA PHE A 335 -22.96 -17.92 -25.70
C PHE A 335 -23.36 -19.08 -26.61
N THR A 336 -22.45 -19.54 -27.47
CA THR A 336 -22.74 -20.64 -28.41
C THR A 336 -23.03 -21.98 -27.73
N ALA A 337 -22.39 -22.26 -26.59
CA ALA A 337 -22.56 -23.51 -25.86
C ALA A 337 -23.85 -23.55 -25.03
N TYR A 338 -24.22 -22.43 -24.40
CA TYR A 338 -25.24 -22.40 -23.35
C TYR A 338 -26.59 -21.79 -23.76
N ASP A 339 -26.71 -21.04 -24.88
CA ASP A 339 -27.97 -20.36 -25.26
C ASP A 339 -29.14 -21.34 -25.48
N SER A 340 -28.86 -22.55 -25.98
CA SER A 340 -29.88 -23.60 -26.17
C SER A 340 -30.35 -24.23 -24.86
N GLN A 341 -29.58 -24.10 -23.79
CA GLN A 341 -29.80 -24.75 -22.49
C GLN A 341 -30.58 -23.86 -21.51
N VAL A 342 -30.79 -22.58 -21.83
CA VAL A 342 -31.48 -21.58 -20.97
C VAL A 342 -32.79 -22.08 -20.32
N PRO A 343 -33.69 -22.81 -21.02
CA PRO A 343 -34.93 -23.30 -20.41
C PRO A 343 -34.70 -24.28 -19.24
N TYR A 344 -33.58 -25.00 -19.26
CA TYR A 344 -33.22 -26.03 -18.29
C TYR A 344 -32.33 -25.50 -17.16
N MET A 345 -31.84 -24.27 -17.26
CA MET A 345 -30.96 -23.68 -16.26
C MET A 345 -31.70 -23.29 -14.99
N ASP A 346 -30.99 -23.42 -13.87
CA ASP A 346 -31.40 -22.93 -12.56
C ASP A 346 -31.34 -21.40 -12.47
N ASN A 347 -32.01 -20.81 -11.47
CA ASN A 347 -32.03 -19.36 -11.30
C ASN A 347 -30.63 -18.76 -11.14
N LEU A 348 -29.72 -19.47 -10.46
CA LEU A 348 -28.32 -19.06 -10.27
C LEU A 348 -27.55 -19.08 -11.60
N GLN A 349 -27.65 -20.18 -12.35
CA GLN A 349 -27.03 -20.33 -13.66
C GLN A 349 -27.57 -19.29 -14.65
N ARG A 350 -28.88 -19.06 -14.69
CA ARG A 350 -29.50 -18.00 -15.50
C ARG A 350 -28.98 -16.62 -15.14
N PHE A 351 -28.77 -16.35 -13.86
CA PHE A 351 -28.20 -15.08 -13.41
C PHE A 351 -26.78 -14.88 -13.95
N PHE A 352 -25.87 -15.84 -13.73
CA PHE A 352 -24.49 -15.71 -14.19
C PHE A 352 -24.38 -15.74 -15.72
N TYR A 353 -25.20 -16.55 -16.40
CA TYR A 353 -25.30 -16.54 -17.85
C TYR A 353 -25.76 -15.17 -18.37
N ALA A 354 -26.79 -14.57 -17.77
CA ALA A 354 -27.21 -13.22 -18.14
C ALA A 354 -26.13 -12.16 -17.86
N ARG A 355 -25.34 -12.32 -16.79
CA ARG A 355 -24.17 -11.46 -16.53
C ARG A 355 -23.07 -11.62 -17.58
N CYS A 356 -22.83 -12.83 -18.08
CA CYS A 356 -21.93 -13.06 -19.22
C CYS A 356 -22.44 -12.35 -20.47
N LEU A 357 -23.74 -12.40 -20.76
CA LEU A 357 -24.34 -11.69 -21.89
C LEU A 357 -24.31 -10.17 -21.73
N ASP A 358 -24.52 -9.66 -20.51
CA ASP A 358 -24.35 -8.24 -20.18
C ASP A 358 -22.94 -7.78 -20.53
N LEU A 359 -21.92 -8.53 -20.07
CA LEU A 359 -20.51 -8.21 -20.31
C LEU A 359 -20.16 -8.29 -21.80
N LEU A 360 -20.64 -9.33 -22.50
CA LEU A 360 -20.42 -9.49 -23.94
C LEU A 360 -21.06 -8.36 -24.74
N GLY A 361 -22.32 -8.04 -24.44
CA GLY A 361 -23.03 -6.92 -25.07
C GLY A 361 -22.35 -5.58 -24.81
N HIS A 362 -21.83 -5.39 -23.60
CA HIS A 362 -21.05 -4.21 -23.23
C HIS A 362 -19.76 -4.09 -24.05
N ILE A 363 -18.99 -5.17 -24.20
CA ILE A 363 -17.73 -5.18 -24.98
C ILE A 363 -17.99 -4.81 -26.46
N TYR A 364 -19.08 -5.31 -27.06
CA TYR A 364 -19.44 -4.94 -28.44
C TYR A 364 -19.94 -3.49 -28.57
N PHE A 365 -20.58 -2.97 -27.52
CA PHE A 365 -21.04 -1.59 -27.47
C PHE A 365 -19.87 -0.61 -27.34
N THR A 366 -18.92 -0.86 -26.43
CA THR A 366 -17.75 -0.01 -26.24
C THR A 366 -16.72 -0.17 -27.37
N GLY A 367 -16.66 -1.34 -28.00
CA GLY A 367 -15.68 -1.64 -29.04
C GLY A 367 -14.28 -1.91 -28.52
N GLU A 368 -14.08 -2.12 -27.21
CA GLU A 368 -12.74 -2.23 -26.59
C GLU A 368 -11.92 -3.44 -27.06
N ALA A 369 -12.54 -4.43 -27.71
CA ALA A 369 -11.90 -5.64 -28.24
C ALA A 369 -11.92 -5.72 -29.78
N GLN A 370 -12.36 -4.67 -30.49
CA GLN A 370 -12.50 -4.68 -31.94
C GLN A 370 -12.15 -3.31 -32.53
N GLU A 371 -11.67 -3.27 -33.78
CA GLU A 371 -11.35 -2.01 -34.45
C GLU A 371 -12.56 -1.07 -34.65
N SER A 372 -13.79 -1.58 -34.53
CA SER A 372 -15.03 -0.80 -34.63
C SER A 372 -16.15 -1.36 -33.75
N GLN A 373 -17.06 -0.47 -33.30
CA GLN A 373 -18.23 -0.82 -32.51
C GLN A 373 -19.26 -1.61 -33.33
N ASN A 374 -19.87 -2.63 -32.73
CA ASN A 374 -20.93 -3.42 -33.36
C ASN A 374 -22.25 -3.31 -32.58
N ILE A 375 -22.96 -2.22 -32.84
CA ILE A 375 -24.21 -1.87 -32.12
C ILE A 375 -25.30 -2.93 -32.33
N ALA A 376 -25.40 -3.54 -33.52
CA ALA A 376 -26.43 -4.52 -33.82
C ALA A 376 -26.27 -5.81 -33.02
N LEU A 377 -25.03 -6.32 -32.90
CA LEU A 377 -24.74 -7.48 -32.06
C LEU A 377 -24.87 -7.14 -30.57
N ALA A 378 -24.39 -5.97 -30.15
CA ALA A 378 -24.56 -5.50 -28.78
C ALA A 378 -26.04 -5.51 -28.38
N GLU A 379 -26.91 -4.87 -29.17
CA GLU A 379 -28.34 -4.81 -28.91
C GLU A 379 -28.98 -6.20 -28.83
N LYS A 380 -28.56 -7.13 -29.70
CA LYS A 380 -29.02 -8.53 -29.67
C LYS A 380 -28.69 -9.21 -28.34
N TYR A 381 -27.43 -9.13 -27.88
CA TYR A 381 -27.00 -9.77 -26.63
C TYR A 381 -27.63 -9.11 -25.40
N LEU A 382 -27.71 -7.78 -25.37
CA LEU A 382 -28.29 -7.03 -24.25
C LEU A 382 -29.80 -7.30 -24.10
N LYS A 383 -30.55 -7.34 -25.21
CA LYS A 383 -31.98 -7.72 -25.18
C LYS A 383 -32.16 -9.16 -24.71
N ARG A 384 -31.32 -10.08 -25.21
CA ARG A 384 -31.33 -11.48 -24.79
C ARG A 384 -31.07 -11.63 -23.29
N SER A 385 -30.13 -10.88 -22.72
CA SER A 385 -29.88 -10.87 -21.28
C SER A 385 -31.13 -10.51 -20.46
N ILE A 386 -31.85 -9.47 -20.87
CA ILE A 386 -33.09 -9.04 -20.21
C ILE A 386 -34.19 -10.12 -20.31
N GLU A 387 -34.27 -10.82 -21.45
CA GLU A 387 -35.21 -11.93 -21.62
C GLU A 387 -34.91 -13.11 -20.69
N VAL A 388 -33.63 -13.49 -20.57
CA VAL A 388 -33.16 -14.62 -19.75
C VAL A 388 -33.51 -14.42 -18.27
N ILE A 389 -33.36 -13.19 -17.77
CA ILE A 389 -33.67 -12.85 -16.37
C ILE A 389 -35.19 -12.86 -16.11
N GLY A 390 -36.00 -12.62 -17.14
CA GLY A 390 -37.45 -12.62 -17.05
C GLY A 390 -38.01 -11.63 -16.01
N LYS A 391 -39.27 -11.80 -15.60
CA LYS A 391 -39.96 -10.93 -14.62
C LYS A 391 -39.47 -11.08 -13.18
N SER A 392 -38.24 -11.57 -12.95
CA SER A 392 -37.66 -11.61 -11.61
C SER A 392 -37.34 -10.17 -11.18
N SER A 393 -38.31 -9.54 -10.49
CA SER A 393 -38.27 -8.13 -10.10
C SER A 393 -37.08 -7.71 -9.22
N SER A 394 -36.35 -8.68 -8.68
CA SER A 394 -35.23 -8.49 -7.76
C SER A 394 -33.91 -8.13 -8.48
N VAL A 395 -33.69 -8.64 -9.69
CA VAL A 395 -32.40 -8.51 -10.37
C VAL A 395 -32.49 -7.47 -11.49
N ARG A 396 -31.70 -6.40 -11.35
CA ARG A 396 -31.56 -5.34 -12.37
C ARG A 396 -30.17 -5.43 -13.00
N CYS A 397 -30.13 -5.44 -14.32
CA CYS A 397 -28.91 -5.63 -15.09
C CYS A 397 -28.40 -4.36 -15.76
N ARG A 398 -27.07 -4.31 -15.93
CA ARG A 398 -26.33 -3.24 -16.62
C ARG A 398 -26.82 -3.07 -18.06
N SER A 399 -27.34 -4.13 -18.68
CA SER A 399 -27.95 -4.08 -20.01
C SER A 399 -29.00 -2.99 -20.22
N ASN A 400 -29.77 -2.61 -19.19
CA ASN A 400 -30.73 -1.51 -19.33
C ASN A 400 -30.01 -0.15 -19.50
N ILE A 401 -28.83 0.03 -18.90
CA ILE A 401 -28.04 1.25 -19.05
C ILE A 401 -27.53 1.35 -20.48
N ASP A 402 -26.88 0.29 -20.97
CA ASP A 402 -26.28 0.27 -22.31
C ASP A 402 -27.35 0.39 -23.40
N LEU A 403 -28.49 -0.30 -23.29
CA LEU A 403 -29.63 -0.10 -24.20
C LEU A 403 -30.21 1.32 -24.11
N GLY A 404 -30.23 1.93 -22.92
CA GLY A 404 -30.64 3.32 -22.76
C GLY A 404 -29.72 4.27 -23.52
N LEU A 405 -28.41 4.08 -23.41
CA LEU A 405 -27.39 4.86 -24.12
C LEU A 405 -27.48 4.68 -25.63
N ILE A 406 -27.62 3.44 -26.12
CA ILE A 406 -27.81 3.14 -27.55
C ILE A 406 -29.05 3.88 -28.08
N ASN A 407 -30.18 3.79 -27.38
CA ASN A 407 -31.41 4.47 -27.81
C ASN A 407 -31.28 5.99 -27.78
N GLN A 408 -30.59 6.56 -26.78
CA GLN A 408 -30.43 8.01 -26.65
C GLN A 408 -29.49 8.59 -27.72
N TYR A 409 -28.30 7.99 -27.91
CA TYR A 409 -27.25 8.57 -28.74
C TYR A 409 -27.22 8.02 -30.17
N VAL A 410 -27.49 6.74 -30.37
CA VAL A 410 -27.46 6.12 -31.71
C VAL A 410 -28.78 6.34 -32.45
N TYR A 411 -29.91 6.04 -31.80
CA TYR A 411 -31.23 6.12 -32.43
C TYR A 411 -31.97 7.44 -32.19
N GLY A 412 -31.53 8.25 -31.22
CA GLY A 412 -32.20 9.51 -30.85
C GLY A 412 -33.57 9.34 -30.18
N ASN A 413 -33.94 8.14 -29.74
CA ASN A 413 -35.22 7.87 -29.05
C ASN A 413 -35.08 8.02 -27.54
N GLU A 414 -35.16 9.27 -27.07
CA GLU A 414 -34.98 9.64 -25.67
C GLU A 414 -36.12 9.11 -24.76
N THR A 415 -37.32 8.86 -25.30
CA THR A 415 -38.46 8.38 -24.49
C THR A 415 -38.28 6.94 -24.03
N GLU A 416 -37.79 6.07 -24.92
CA GLU A 416 -37.44 4.70 -24.58
C GLU A 416 -36.19 4.67 -23.68
N ALA A 417 -35.21 5.54 -23.92
CA ALA A 417 -34.03 5.67 -23.06
C ALA A 417 -34.42 6.00 -21.60
N ILE A 418 -35.30 6.98 -21.39
CA ILE A 418 -35.82 7.32 -20.05
C ILE A 418 -36.54 6.13 -19.42
N ARG A 419 -37.26 5.31 -20.21
CA ARG A 419 -37.91 4.10 -19.70
C ARG A 419 -36.89 3.09 -19.20
N TYR A 420 -35.80 2.89 -19.92
CA TYR A 420 -34.70 2.01 -19.48
C TYR A 420 -33.99 2.55 -18.23
N TYR A 421 -33.71 3.85 -18.18
CA TYR A 421 -33.12 4.51 -17.00
C TYR A 421 -33.99 4.40 -15.75
N LYS A 422 -35.31 4.60 -15.88
CA LYS A 422 -36.25 4.45 -14.76
C LYS A 422 -36.32 3.01 -14.22
N ARG A 423 -36.07 2.00 -15.07
CA ARG A 423 -36.01 0.59 -14.62
C ARG A 423 -34.82 0.33 -13.70
N MET A 424 -33.73 1.06 -13.87
CA MET A 424 -32.52 0.88 -13.04
C MET A 424 -32.72 1.41 -11.61
N GLY A 425 -33.36 2.57 -11.44
CA GLY A 425 -33.53 3.20 -10.12
C GLY A 425 -32.21 3.24 -9.32
N SER A 426 -32.26 2.96 -8.01
CA SER A 426 -31.09 2.91 -7.13
C SER A 426 -30.40 1.53 -7.09
N SER A 427 -30.28 0.83 -8.22
CA SER A 427 -29.60 -0.47 -8.25
C SER A 427 -28.10 -0.34 -7.94
N GLN A 428 -27.50 -1.34 -7.30
CA GLN A 428 -26.05 -1.41 -7.07
C GLN A 428 -25.22 -1.45 -8.36
N SER A 429 -25.76 -1.98 -9.46
CA SER A 429 -25.08 -2.04 -10.77
C SER A 429 -25.06 -0.70 -11.53
N ASN A 430 -25.54 0.39 -10.92
CA ASN A 430 -25.52 1.72 -11.51
C ASN A 430 -24.41 2.55 -10.89
N ASP A 431 -23.32 2.75 -11.64
CA ASP A 431 -22.14 3.51 -11.24
C ASP A 431 -22.37 5.05 -11.24
N GLY A 432 -23.61 5.50 -11.38
CA GLY A 432 -24.00 6.93 -11.45
C GLY A 432 -24.17 7.44 -12.88
N THR A 433 -23.97 6.59 -13.89
CA THR A 433 -24.15 6.93 -15.31
C THR A 433 -25.59 7.30 -15.62
N VAL A 434 -26.56 6.62 -15.03
CA VAL A 434 -27.99 6.88 -15.28
C VAL A 434 -28.38 8.26 -14.77
N GLU A 435 -27.99 8.63 -13.57
CA GLU A 435 -28.28 9.94 -12.98
C GLU A 435 -27.61 11.07 -13.75
N PHE A 436 -26.39 10.83 -14.26
CA PHE A 436 -25.69 11.77 -15.14
C PHE A 436 -26.47 12.03 -16.43
N GLN A 437 -26.93 10.98 -17.12
CA GLN A 437 -27.75 11.13 -18.33
C GLN A 437 -29.11 11.77 -18.03
N LEU A 438 -29.77 11.36 -16.95
CA LEU A 438 -31.05 11.95 -16.54
C LEU A 438 -30.91 13.44 -16.19
N SER A 439 -29.79 13.86 -15.60
CA SER A 439 -29.52 15.27 -15.33
C SER A 439 -29.41 16.08 -16.63
N LYS A 440 -28.68 15.57 -17.63
CA LYS A 440 -28.57 16.19 -18.96
C LYS A 440 -29.92 16.27 -19.68
N LEU A 441 -30.71 15.20 -19.63
CA LEU A 441 -32.06 15.17 -20.20
C LEU A 441 -33.02 16.11 -19.47
N SER A 442 -32.92 16.23 -18.13
CA SER A 442 -33.72 17.17 -17.34
C SER A 442 -33.40 18.62 -17.69
N LYS A 443 -32.11 18.94 -17.90
CA LYS A 443 -31.67 20.27 -18.37
C LYS A 443 -32.20 20.58 -19.78
N LYS A 444 -32.20 19.58 -20.67
CA LYS A 444 -32.72 19.71 -22.04
C LYS A 444 -34.24 19.84 -22.09
N TYR A 445 -34.95 19.09 -21.24
CA TYR A 445 -36.40 19.05 -21.18
C TYR A 445 -36.94 19.34 -19.76
N PRO A 446 -37.03 20.62 -19.38
CA PRO A 446 -37.52 20.99 -18.05
C PRO A 446 -38.99 20.61 -17.81
N THR A 447 -39.77 20.37 -18.88
CA THR A 447 -41.19 20.01 -18.81
C THR A 447 -41.45 18.56 -18.36
N LEU A 448 -40.47 17.66 -18.47
CA LEU A 448 -40.66 16.25 -18.10
C LEU A 448 -40.55 15.98 -16.58
N HIS A 449 -40.21 17.00 -15.76
CA HIS A 449 -40.07 16.89 -14.31
C HIS A 449 -39.31 15.63 -13.86
N LEU A 450 -38.16 15.35 -14.47
CA LEU A 450 -37.32 14.17 -14.20
C LEU A 450 -36.53 14.25 -12.88
N GLY A 451 -36.71 15.35 -12.14
CA GLY A 451 -35.94 15.70 -10.95
C GLY A 451 -35.02 16.89 -11.21
N ASP A 452 -34.52 17.49 -10.12
CA ASP A 452 -33.64 18.65 -10.20
C ASP A 452 -32.27 18.22 -10.76
N PRO A 453 -31.77 18.86 -11.85
CA PRO A 453 -30.50 18.49 -12.47
C PRO A 453 -29.32 18.51 -11.49
N PHE A 454 -29.32 19.47 -10.55
CA PHE A 454 -28.28 19.60 -9.54
C PHE A 454 -28.27 18.43 -8.55
N ALA A 455 -29.44 18.00 -8.08
CA ALA A 455 -29.55 16.87 -7.15
C ALA A 455 -29.18 15.55 -7.84
N LEU A 456 -29.60 15.37 -9.09
CA LEU A 456 -29.21 14.22 -9.91
C LEU A 456 -27.69 14.18 -10.11
N MET A 457 -27.06 15.31 -10.42
CA MET A 457 -25.61 15.39 -10.59
C MET A 457 -24.87 15.09 -9.28
N GLN A 458 -25.35 15.61 -8.15
CA GLN A 458 -24.81 15.28 -6.83
C GLN A 458 -24.91 13.78 -6.54
N THR A 459 -26.01 13.13 -6.90
CA THR A 459 -26.14 11.67 -6.72
C THR A 459 -25.24 10.87 -7.64
N ALA A 460 -24.97 11.34 -8.86
CA ALA A 460 -23.99 10.73 -9.77
C ALA A 460 -22.56 10.86 -9.22
N TYR A 461 -22.21 12.04 -8.71
CA TYR A 461 -20.93 12.32 -8.04
C TYR A 461 -20.72 11.39 -6.83
N LEU A 462 -21.71 11.25 -5.96
CA LEU A 462 -21.61 10.39 -4.77
C LEU A 462 -21.44 8.90 -5.11
N ARG A 463 -21.88 8.48 -6.30
CA ARG A 463 -21.67 7.11 -6.80
C ARG A 463 -20.32 6.91 -7.49
N GLY A 464 -19.59 7.98 -7.78
CA GLY A 464 -18.23 7.92 -8.31
C GLY A 464 -18.14 7.91 -9.84
N HIS A 465 -19.11 8.47 -10.55
CA HIS A 465 -18.99 8.65 -12.00
C HIS A 465 -18.05 9.82 -12.34
N SER A 466 -16.85 9.54 -12.86
CA SER A 466 -15.80 10.56 -13.10
C SER A 466 -16.29 11.80 -13.89
N PRO A 467 -16.96 11.67 -15.05
CA PRO A 467 -17.48 12.83 -15.78
C PRO A 467 -18.48 13.70 -15.00
N SER A 468 -19.23 13.09 -14.07
CA SER A 468 -20.17 13.85 -13.24
C SER A 468 -19.47 14.78 -12.25
N VAL A 469 -18.24 14.48 -11.83
CA VAL A 469 -17.49 15.30 -10.87
C VAL A 469 -17.17 16.66 -11.48
N TYR A 470 -16.67 16.67 -12.73
CA TYR A 470 -16.36 17.89 -13.46
C TYR A 470 -17.63 18.72 -13.75
N GLU A 471 -18.67 18.10 -14.31
CA GLU A 471 -19.92 18.82 -14.62
C GLU A 471 -20.59 19.36 -13.35
N PHE A 472 -20.50 18.63 -12.23
CA PHE A 472 -20.97 19.09 -10.94
C PHE A 472 -20.17 20.31 -10.44
N ALA A 473 -18.85 20.29 -10.58
CA ALA A 473 -17.99 21.42 -10.23
C ALA A 473 -18.33 22.66 -11.07
N VAL A 474 -18.54 22.51 -12.38
CA VAL A 474 -18.97 23.61 -13.26
C VAL A 474 -20.34 24.14 -12.84
N MET A 475 -21.28 23.26 -12.47
CA MET A 475 -22.60 23.67 -11.98
C MET A 475 -22.54 24.42 -10.65
N THR A 476 -21.66 24.02 -9.72
CA THR A 476 -21.50 24.71 -8.42
C THR A 476 -20.87 26.10 -8.60
N GLU A 477 -19.90 26.24 -9.51
CA GLU A 477 -19.32 27.54 -9.88
C GLU A 477 -20.34 28.49 -10.53
N GLN A 478 -21.18 27.99 -11.43
CA GLN A 478 -22.19 28.79 -12.13
C GLN A 478 -23.38 29.18 -11.25
N SER A 479 -23.59 28.49 -10.13
CA SER A 479 -24.77 28.69 -9.28
C SER A 479 -24.69 30.02 -8.51
N ILE A 480 -25.49 31.00 -8.94
CA ILE A 480 -25.50 32.39 -8.41
C ILE A 480 -26.05 32.49 -6.96
N ASN A 481 -26.65 31.42 -6.42
CA ASN A 481 -27.29 31.42 -5.10
C ASN A 481 -26.40 30.80 -4.00
N ASN A 482 -25.54 31.62 -3.38
CA ASN A 482 -25.01 31.49 -2.00
C ASN A 482 -24.44 30.12 -1.52
N ARG A 483 -24.21 29.15 -2.42
CA ARG A 483 -23.60 27.83 -2.11
C ARG A 483 -22.20 27.68 -2.69
N TYR A 484 -21.68 28.69 -3.36
CA TYR A 484 -20.31 28.69 -3.84
C TYR A 484 -19.35 28.82 -2.64
N SER A 485 -18.65 27.74 -2.34
CA SER A 485 -17.51 27.71 -1.43
C SER A 485 -16.29 27.37 -2.24
N CYS A 486 -15.25 28.22 -2.18
CA CYS A 486 -13.97 27.94 -2.85
C CYS A 486 -13.41 26.59 -2.40
N GLU A 487 -13.59 26.22 -1.13
CA GLU A 487 -13.04 24.97 -0.59
C GLU A 487 -13.75 23.76 -1.19
N ASP A 488 -15.07 23.80 -1.30
CA ASP A 488 -15.86 22.69 -1.84
C ASP A 488 -15.59 22.51 -3.35
N THR A 489 -15.54 23.60 -4.12
CA THR A 489 -15.24 23.53 -5.56
C THR A 489 -13.81 23.06 -5.83
N THR A 490 -12.84 23.57 -5.05
CA THR A 490 -11.45 23.12 -5.15
C THR A 490 -11.32 21.65 -4.80
N TYR A 491 -12.04 21.18 -3.77
CA TYR A 491 -12.06 19.76 -3.41
C TYR A 491 -12.66 18.88 -4.52
N LEU A 492 -13.76 19.29 -5.15
CA LEU A 492 -14.37 18.56 -6.26
C LEU A 492 -13.42 18.46 -7.46
N LEU A 493 -12.79 19.56 -7.86
CA LEU A 493 -11.82 19.56 -8.96
C LEU A 493 -10.57 18.77 -8.62
N LYS A 494 -10.06 18.89 -7.38
CA LYS A 494 -8.94 18.06 -6.90
C LYS A 494 -9.27 16.58 -7.04
N ARG A 495 -10.46 16.16 -6.59
CA ARG A 495 -10.91 14.77 -6.70
C ARG A 495 -11.03 14.32 -8.15
N PHE A 496 -11.54 15.16 -9.05
CA PHE A 496 -11.59 14.85 -10.48
C PHE A 496 -10.19 14.63 -11.09
N VAL A 497 -9.21 15.44 -10.68
CA VAL A 497 -7.81 15.28 -11.10
C VAL A 497 -7.20 13.99 -10.54
N GLU A 498 -7.49 13.64 -9.28
CA GLU A 498 -7.03 12.38 -8.66
C GLU A 498 -7.68 11.15 -9.31
N GLU A 499 -8.97 11.20 -9.65
CA GLU A 499 -9.69 10.10 -10.31
C GLU A 499 -9.14 9.84 -11.74
N ASN A 500 -8.66 10.86 -12.44
CA ASN A 500 -8.03 10.74 -13.76
C ASN A 500 -6.51 10.56 -13.67
N GLU A 501 -6.10 9.64 -12.82
CA GLU A 501 -4.70 9.31 -12.49
C GLU A 501 -3.85 9.01 -13.72
N VAL A 502 -4.37 8.34 -14.74
CA VAL A 502 -3.57 7.89 -15.89
C VAL A 502 -2.94 9.04 -16.68
N ILE A 503 -3.66 10.15 -16.81
CA ILE A 503 -3.19 11.34 -17.52
C ILE A 503 -2.23 12.13 -16.62
N MET A 504 -2.59 12.24 -15.34
CA MET A 504 -1.89 13.09 -14.37
C MET A 504 -0.61 12.46 -13.82
N ALA A 505 -0.66 11.17 -13.52
CA ALA A 505 0.35 10.42 -12.80
C ALA A 505 0.65 9.03 -13.42
N PRO A 506 1.02 8.94 -14.71
CA PRO A 506 1.38 7.66 -15.35
C PRO A 506 2.57 6.95 -14.66
N GLN A 507 3.37 7.68 -13.87
CA GLN A 507 4.47 7.13 -13.09
C GLN A 507 4.04 6.10 -12.03
N LEU A 508 2.77 6.06 -11.60
CA LEU A 508 2.32 5.09 -10.59
C LEU A 508 2.31 3.65 -11.14
N LYS A 509 1.89 3.47 -12.40
CA LYS A 509 1.98 2.16 -13.09
C LYS A 509 3.44 1.69 -13.18
N ILE A 510 4.33 2.62 -13.53
CA ILE A 510 5.77 2.36 -13.60
C ILE A 510 6.31 1.99 -12.22
N ALA A 511 5.95 2.74 -11.18
CA ALA A 511 6.39 2.50 -9.81
C ALA A 511 6.03 1.08 -9.35
N TYR A 512 4.80 0.66 -9.62
CA TYR A 512 4.31 -0.67 -9.29
C TYR A 512 5.04 -1.76 -10.08
N GLY A 513 5.30 -1.52 -11.38
CA GLY A 513 6.10 -2.43 -12.21
C GLY A 513 7.53 -2.62 -11.69
N GLU A 514 8.19 -1.55 -11.26
CA GLU A 514 9.53 -1.64 -10.64
C GLU A 514 9.51 -2.30 -9.27
N LEU A 515 8.43 -2.13 -8.51
CA LEU A 515 8.26 -2.81 -7.23
C LEU A 515 8.13 -4.34 -7.40
N LEU A 516 7.41 -4.80 -8.43
CA LEU A 516 7.32 -6.22 -8.79
C LEU A 516 8.69 -6.81 -9.20
N ARG A 517 9.57 -5.98 -9.77
CA ARG A 517 10.95 -6.37 -10.12
C ARG A 517 11.89 -6.39 -8.91
N GLY A 518 11.47 -5.83 -7.77
CA GLY A 518 12.28 -5.67 -6.55
C GLY A 518 13.13 -4.38 -6.52
N ASN A 519 12.95 -3.46 -7.47
CA ASN A 519 13.68 -2.19 -7.54
C ASN A 519 12.98 -1.11 -6.69
N ALA A 520 13.06 -1.27 -5.35
CA ALA A 520 12.34 -0.40 -4.42
C ALA A 520 12.76 1.09 -4.48
N GLU A 521 14.02 1.40 -4.79
CA GLU A 521 14.51 2.80 -4.83
C GLU A 521 13.98 3.58 -6.04
N VAL A 522 13.87 2.94 -7.21
CA VAL A 522 13.25 3.56 -8.39
C VAL A 522 11.75 3.72 -8.17
N ALA A 523 11.09 2.70 -7.60
CA ALA A 523 9.69 2.77 -7.22
C ALA A 523 9.44 3.93 -6.23
N LEU A 524 10.30 4.09 -5.23
CA LEU A 524 10.25 5.19 -4.26
C LEU A 524 10.34 6.56 -4.93
N TRP A 525 11.24 6.74 -5.90
CA TRP A 525 11.33 7.98 -6.67
C TRP A 525 10.01 8.29 -7.41
N ALA A 526 9.44 7.30 -8.09
CA ALA A 526 8.20 7.44 -8.83
C ALA A 526 7.00 7.76 -7.91
N TYR A 527 6.89 7.08 -6.76
CA TYR A 527 5.89 7.38 -5.75
C TYR A 527 6.09 8.77 -5.13
N ALA A 528 7.33 9.22 -4.93
CA ALA A 528 7.60 10.56 -4.42
C ALA A 528 7.18 11.66 -5.41
N GLN A 529 7.40 11.46 -6.70
CA GLN A 529 6.90 12.36 -7.75
C GLN A 529 5.37 12.48 -7.70
N ALA A 530 4.64 11.38 -7.56
CA ALA A 530 3.18 11.40 -7.40
C ALA A 530 2.74 11.97 -6.03
N ALA A 531 3.50 11.70 -4.96
CA ALA A 531 3.21 12.21 -3.62
C ALA A 531 3.30 13.75 -3.56
N GLU A 532 4.27 14.35 -4.27
CA GLU A 532 4.39 15.81 -4.41
C GLU A 532 3.28 16.44 -5.26
N GLN A 533 2.69 15.68 -6.20
CA GLN A 533 1.49 16.10 -6.93
C GLN A 533 0.22 16.09 -6.05
N GLY A 534 0.27 15.40 -4.90
CA GLY A 534 -0.81 15.42 -3.91
C GLY A 534 -1.62 14.14 -3.83
N PHE A 535 -1.25 13.06 -4.51
CA PHE A 535 -1.94 11.78 -4.41
C PHE A 535 -1.75 11.14 -3.02
N GLU A 536 -2.86 10.86 -2.33
CA GLU A 536 -2.88 10.27 -0.99
C GLU A 536 -2.24 8.89 -0.97
N ALA A 537 -2.61 8.02 -1.91
CA ALA A 537 -2.10 6.66 -1.94
C ALA A 537 -0.60 6.62 -2.21
N ALA A 538 -0.10 7.54 -3.04
CA ALA A 538 1.32 7.70 -3.32
C ALA A 538 2.10 8.21 -2.10
N GLN A 539 1.54 9.14 -1.31
CA GLN A 539 2.17 9.62 -0.07
C GLN A 539 2.35 8.49 0.93
N VAL A 540 1.31 7.69 1.16
CA VAL A 540 1.37 6.54 2.07
C VAL A 540 2.33 5.48 1.55
N SER A 541 2.30 5.19 0.25
CA SER A 541 3.16 4.19 -0.38
C SER A 541 4.64 4.59 -0.33
N ALA A 542 4.97 5.85 -0.64
CA ALA A 542 6.31 6.38 -0.48
C ALA A 542 6.76 6.32 0.98
N ALA A 543 5.90 6.74 1.92
CA ALA A 543 6.21 6.70 3.35
C ALA A 543 6.47 5.27 3.83
N TYR A 544 5.70 4.29 3.34
CA TYR A 544 5.84 2.88 3.66
C TYR A 544 7.14 2.27 3.11
N ILE A 545 7.59 2.67 1.92
CA ILE A 545 8.91 2.24 1.38
C ILE A 545 10.07 2.93 2.13
N LEU A 546 9.86 4.13 2.67
CA LEU A 546 10.88 4.84 3.46
C LEU A 546 11.02 4.26 4.87
N TYR A 547 9.90 3.96 5.53
CA TYR A 547 9.84 3.42 6.88
C TYR A 547 8.57 2.59 7.12
N GLN A 548 8.78 1.33 7.48
CA GLN A 548 7.73 0.41 7.90
C GLN A 548 7.69 0.31 9.42
N LEU A 549 6.53 0.03 9.99
CA LEU A 549 6.46 -0.29 11.42
C LEU A 549 7.04 -1.69 11.62
N PRO A 550 8.00 -1.87 12.56
CA PRO A 550 8.49 -3.18 12.92
C PRO A 550 7.36 -3.99 13.57
N PHE A 551 7.46 -5.32 13.50
CA PHE A 551 6.61 -6.16 14.34
C PHE A 551 7.01 -6.02 15.81
N ASN A 552 6.06 -6.28 16.72
CA ASN A 552 6.34 -6.25 18.15
C ASN A 552 7.49 -7.22 18.49
N PHE A 553 8.44 -6.77 19.31
CA PHE A 553 9.65 -7.51 19.72
C PHE A 553 10.73 -7.69 18.64
N GLU A 554 10.61 -7.01 17.50
CA GLU A 554 11.70 -6.87 16.53
C GLU A 554 12.44 -5.53 16.71
N ASP A 555 13.71 -5.49 16.29
CA ASP A 555 14.46 -4.25 16.27
C ASP A 555 13.82 -3.26 15.27
N PRO A 556 13.75 -1.96 15.59
CA PRO A 556 13.21 -0.98 14.66
C PRO A 556 14.10 -0.84 13.42
N PRO A 557 13.52 -0.47 12.26
CA PRO A 557 14.28 -0.36 11.03
C PRO A 557 15.47 0.60 11.14
N ARG A 558 16.61 0.12 10.64
CA ARG A 558 17.86 0.86 10.55
C ARG A 558 17.88 1.63 9.25
N THR A 559 17.50 2.91 9.36
CA THR A 559 17.49 3.85 8.25
C THR A 559 18.10 5.19 8.68
N ILE A 560 18.57 5.93 7.69
CA ILE A 560 19.13 7.29 7.82
C ILE A 560 18.09 8.23 8.46
N PRO A 561 18.46 9.12 9.39
CA PRO A 561 17.50 9.98 10.09
C PRO A 561 16.71 10.89 9.14
N GLU A 562 17.32 11.39 8.07
CA GLU A 562 16.67 12.16 7.01
C GLU A 562 15.53 11.38 6.34
N ARG A 563 15.72 10.08 6.11
CA ARG A 563 14.72 9.17 5.53
C ARG A 563 13.51 9.01 6.46
N LYS A 564 13.76 8.85 7.76
CA LYS A 564 12.69 8.79 8.78
C LYS A 564 11.91 10.11 8.87
N LEU A 565 12.60 11.25 8.88
CA LEU A 565 11.96 12.58 8.90
C LEU A 565 11.10 12.80 7.64
N MET A 566 11.58 12.37 6.48
CA MET A 566 10.81 12.46 5.24
C MET A 566 9.58 11.54 5.27
N ALA A 567 9.71 10.30 5.76
CA ALA A 567 8.59 9.38 5.94
C ALA A 567 7.50 9.97 6.85
N ILE A 568 7.89 10.54 8.00
CA ILE A 568 6.99 11.28 8.89
C ILE A 568 6.28 12.40 8.14
N SER A 569 7.01 13.18 7.35
CA SER A 569 6.42 14.29 6.59
C SER A 569 5.33 13.82 5.63
N TYR A 570 5.53 12.68 4.95
CA TYR A 570 4.53 12.10 4.06
C TYR A 570 3.33 11.54 4.82
N TYR A 571 3.55 10.81 5.92
CA TYR A 571 2.44 10.34 6.76
C TYR A 571 1.61 11.51 7.32
N ILE A 572 2.23 12.62 7.71
CA ILE A 572 1.51 13.83 8.15
C ILE A 572 0.70 14.44 7.00
N ARG A 573 1.24 14.48 5.77
CA ARG A 573 0.51 14.96 4.59
C ARG A 573 -0.71 14.08 4.31
N ALA A 574 -0.55 12.75 4.33
CA ALA A 574 -1.65 11.81 4.16
C ALA A 574 -2.70 11.95 5.28
N PHE A 575 -2.27 12.18 6.52
CA PHE A 575 -3.17 12.43 7.65
C PHE A 575 -4.02 13.70 7.49
N LYS A 576 -3.44 14.76 6.91
CA LYS A 576 -4.16 15.97 6.53
C LYS A 576 -5.17 15.75 5.39
N GLN A 577 -4.97 14.70 4.58
CA GLN A 577 -5.92 14.23 3.56
C GLN A 577 -6.91 13.18 4.09
N ASP A 578 -7.11 13.15 5.41
CA ASP A 578 -8.04 12.27 6.10
C ASP A 578 -7.67 10.78 6.21
N ASN A 579 -6.45 10.39 5.83
CA ASN A 579 -5.95 9.07 6.20
C ASN A 579 -5.57 9.02 7.69
N VAL A 580 -6.49 8.51 8.52
CA VAL A 580 -6.32 8.47 9.97
C VAL A 580 -5.17 7.55 10.40
N ASP A 581 -4.99 6.42 9.70
CA ASP A 581 -3.98 5.41 10.04
C ASP A 581 -2.57 5.97 9.87
N ALA A 582 -2.34 6.77 8.84
CA ALA A 582 -1.07 7.48 8.62
C ALA A 582 -0.70 8.38 9.81
N GLY A 583 -1.68 9.01 10.48
CA GLY A 583 -1.43 9.83 11.66
C GLY A 583 -0.95 9.02 12.87
N VAL A 584 -1.47 7.81 13.05
CA VAL A 584 -1.03 6.87 14.10
C VAL A 584 0.39 6.41 13.82
N VAL A 585 0.70 6.04 12.58
CA VAL A 585 2.06 5.63 12.20
C VAL A 585 3.05 6.77 12.41
N ALA A 586 2.73 8.00 12.00
CA ALA A 586 3.59 9.15 12.27
C ALA A 586 3.83 9.34 13.79
N GLY A 587 2.81 9.13 14.62
CA GLY A 587 2.93 9.14 16.08
C GLY A 587 3.87 8.04 16.60
N ASN A 588 3.77 6.82 16.07
CA ASN A 588 4.65 5.70 16.41
C ASN A 588 6.11 6.02 16.04
N ILE A 589 6.37 6.60 14.86
CA ILE A 589 7.74 6.97 14.46
C ILE A 589 8.30 8.05 15.40
N PHE A 590 7.50 9.07 15.76
CA PHE A 590 7.94 10.07 16.75
C PHE A 590 8.21 9.45 18.12
N TYR A 591 7.42 8.44 18.50
CA TYR A 591 7.61 7.68 19.73
C TYR A 591 8.94 6.91 19.71
N ASP A 592 9.25 6.23 18.61
CA ASP A 592 10.51 5.49 18.40
C ASP A 592 11.74 6.42 18.41
N MET A 593 11.57 7.67 17.95
CA MET A 593 12.60 8.71 18.03
C MET A 593 12.78 9.30 19.44
N GLY A 594 11.96 8.91 20.42
CA GLY A 594 11.95 9.48 21.77
C GLY A 594 11.25 10.85 21.87
N ASN A 595 10.63 11.36 20.79
CA ASN A 595 9.91 12.63 20.81
C ASN A 595 8.45 12.44 21.25
N HIS A 596 8.27 12.18 22.54
CA HIS A 596 6.96 11.86 23.11
C HIS A 596 5.96 13.02 23.02
N THR A 597 6.41 14.28 23.11
CA THR A 597 5.49 15.44 23.03
C THR A 597 4.80 15.52 21.67
N LYS A 598 5.54 15.35 20.58
CA LYS A 598 4.99 15.33 19.22
C LYS A 598 4.15 14.08 18.99
N ALA A 599 4.61 12.91 19.44
CA ALA A 599 3.85 11.66 19.34
C ALA A 599 2.45 11.81 19.97
N MET A 600 2.39 12.40 21.18
CA MET A 600 1.14 12.65 21.87
C MET A 600 0.20 13.57 21.08
N SER A 601 0.71 14.67 20.51
CA SER A 601 -0.09 15.58 19.71
C SER A 601 -0.70 14.89 18.47
N MET A 602 0.06 13.99 17.84
CA MET A 602 -0.40 13.20 16.70
C MET A 602 -1.49 12.21 17.13
N TYR A 603 -1.28 11.46 18.22
CA TYR A 603 -2.32 10.55 18.71
C TYR A 603 -3.58 11.27 19.18
N GLN A 604 -3.47 12.45 19.80
CA GLN A 604 -4.63 13.29 20.15
C GLN A 604 -5.42 13.66 18.89
N SER A 605 -4.74 14.12 17.83
CA SER A 605 -5.38 14.46 16.57
C SER A 605 -6.06 13.24 15.90
N ALA A 606 -5.44 12.06 15.95
CA ALA A 606 -6.01 10.82 15.42
C ALA A 606 -7.15 10.27 16.30
N SER A 607 -7.10 10.50 17.62
CA SER A 607 -8.16 10.17 18.56
C SER A 607 -9.43 10.98 18.32
N LEU A 608 -9.31 12.26 17.91
CA LEU A 608 -10.45 13.07 17.50
C LEU A 608 -11.15 12.51 16.25
N LYS A 609 -10.43 11.77 15.41
CA LYS A 609 -10.98 11.01 14.27
C LYS A 609 -11.42 9.59 14.65
N PHE A 610 -11.52 9.29 15.95
CA PHE A 610 -11.98 8.01 16.52
C PHE A 610 -11.14 6.78 16.17
N SER A 611 -9.82 6.95 15.95
CA SER A 611 -8.93 5.78 15.76
C SER A 611 -8.78 4.98 17.07
N PRO A 612 -9.10 3.68 17.08
CA PRO A 612 -9.01 2.86 18.29
C PRO A 612 -7.55 2.70 18.76
N GLN A 613 -6.61 2.54 17.83
CA GLN A 613 -5.19 2.42 18.14
C GLN A 613 -4.64 3.72 18.73
N ALA A 614 -5.03 4.88 18.19
CA ALA A 614 -4.60 6.18 18.72
C ALA A 614 -5.09 6.40 20.17
N ILE A 615 -6.36 6.08 20.43
CA ILE A 615 -6.96 6.20 21.77
C ILE A 615 -6.25 5.27 22.75
N TRP A 616 -5.95 4.04 22.34
CA TRP A 616 -5.21 3.10 23.19
C TRP A 616 -3.77 3.57 23.45
N ASN A 617 -3.07 4.06 22.42
CA ASN A 617 -1.71 4.62 22.55
C ASN A 617 -1.69 5.84 23.50
N LEU A 618 -2.70 6.71 23.47
CA LEU A 618 -2.82 7.80 24.45
C LEU A 618 -2.98 7.28 25.87
N GLY A 619 -3.86 6.29 26.08
CA GLY A 619 -4.00 5.63 27.38
C GLY A 619 -2.68 5.07 27.90
N TYR A 620 -1.90 4.47 27.00
CA TYR A 620 -0.56 3.96 27.30
C TYR A 620 0.43 5.07 27.70
N MET A 621 0.41 6.22 26.99
CA MET A 621 1.27 7.37 27.32
C MET A 621 0.93 7.97 28.69
N TYR A 622 -0.35 8.12 29.04
CA TYR A 622 -0.77 8.59 30.37
C TYR A 622 -0.48 7.58 31.49
N GLU A 623 -0.52 6.28 31.20
CA GLU A 623 -0.15 5.23 32.17
C GLU A 623 1.33 5.28 32.55
N HIS A 624 2.21 5.60 31.60
CA HIS A 624 3.67 5.59 31.80
C HIS A 624 4.26 6.99 32.02
N GLY A 625 3.48 8.07 31.86
CA GLY A 625 3.97 9.43 31.99
C GLY A 625 4.90 9.86 30.85
N LEU A 626 4.62 9.41 29.62
CA LEU A 626 5.45 9.71 28.46
C LEU A 626 5.00 11.04 27.84
N GLY A 627 5.79 12.10 28.02
CA GLY A 627 5.48 13.45 27.55
C GLY A 627 4.38 14.18 28.35
N THR A 628 3.82 13.55 29.38
CA THR A 628 2.88 14.12 30.36
C THR A 628 3.07 13.48 31.72
N ASP A 629 2.47 14.05 32.76
CA ASP A 629 2.45 13.42 34.08
C ASP A 629 1.60 12.15 34.09
N VAL A 630 1.98 11.19 34.95
CA VAL A 630 1.25 9.93 35.12
C VAL A 630 -0.16 10.19 35.64
N ASP A 631 -1.17 9.77 34.88
CA ASP A 631 -2.59 9.85 35.26
C ASP A 631 -3.32 8.53 34.95
N PHE A 632 -3.46 7.69 35.97
CA PHE A 632 -4.16 6.40 35.85
C PHE A 632 -5.67 6.55 35.62
N HIS A 633 -6.30 7.64 36.07
CA HIS A 633 -7.73 7.84 35.86
C HIS A 633 -8.01 8.16 34.40
N LEU A 634 -7.21 9.05 33.82
CA LEU A 634 -7.32 9.42 32.43
C LEU A 634 -6.92 8.27 31.51
N ALA A 635 -5.87 7.51 31.86
CA ALA A 635 -5.50 6.28 31.13
C ALA A 635 -6.66 5.28 31.07
N LYS A 636 -7.30 5.00 32.22
CA LYS A 636 -8.49 4.12 32.27
C LYS A 636 -9.63 4.67 31.40
N ARG A 637 -9.88 5.97 31.44
CA ARG A 637 -10.93 6.61 30.63
C ARG A 637 -10.69 6.41 29.14
N TYR A 638 -9.46 6.60 28.66
CA TYR A 638 -9.12 6.35 27.26
C TYR A 638 -9.25 4.87 26.90
N TYR A 639 -8.82 3.95 27.77
CA TYR A 639 -9.03 2.52 27.54
C TYR A 639 -10.53 2.17 27.43
N ASP A 640 -11.36 2.65 28.35
CA ASP A 640 -12.80 2.42 28.31
C ASP A 640 -13.45 3.08 27.07
N GLN A 641 -12.96 4.24 26.60
CA GLN A 641 -13.44 4.92 25.39
C GLN A 641 -13.26 4.08 24.11
N VAL A 642 -12.20 3.26 24.01
CA VAL A 642 -12.01 2.35 22.86
C VAL A 642 -13.23 1.42 22.69
N LEU A 643 -13.86 0.98 23.79
CA LEU A 643 -15.00 0.07 23.77
C LEU A 643 -16.30 0.74 23.32
N GLU A 644 -16.44 2.05 23.51
CA GLU A 644 -17.59 2.81 23.04
C GLU A 644 -17.62 2.86 21.51
N HIS A 645 -16.44 2.95 20.88
CA HIS A 645 -16.30 3.01 19.43
C HIS A 645 -16.27 1.62 18.78
N ASN A 646 -15.49 0.68 19.33
CA ASN A 646 -15.27 -0.63 18.74
C ASN A 646 -15.42 -1.76 19.77
N PRO A 647 -16.59 -2.43 19.84
CA PRO A 647 -16.82 -3.50 20.81
C PRO A 647 -15.98 -4.76 20.53
N LYS A 648 -15.40 -4.88 19.33
CA LYS A 648 -14.52 -6.00 18.95
C LYS A 648 -13.27 -6.10 19.82
N HIS A 649 -12.77 -4.98 20.37
CA HIS A 649 -11.55 -4.94 21.18
C HIS A 649 -11.80 -5.11 22.68
N TYR A 650 -12.95 -5.69 23.08
CA TYR A 650 -13.33 -5.90 24.47
C TYR A 650 -12.24 -6.59 25.31
N LEU A 651 -11.69 -7.69 24.81
CA LEU A 651 -10.68 -8.46 25.53
C LEU A 651 -9.40 -7.64 25.77
N SER A 652 -8.89 -6.99 24.72
CA SER A 652 -7.65 -6.20 24.78
C SER A 652 -7.74 -5.07 25.81
N VAL A 653 -8.85 -4.31 25.79
CA VAL A 653 -9.07 -3.21 26.74
C VAL A 653 -9.19 -3.73 28.17
N LYS A 654 -9.95 -4.80 28.42
CA LYS A 654 -10.09 -5.34 29.79
C LYS A 654 -8.77 -5.86 30.32
N LEU A 655 -7.91 -6.42 29.48
CA LEU A 655 -6.56 -6.82 29.85
C LEU A 655 -5.67 -5.61 30.19
N SER A 656 -5.71 -4.54 29.39
CA SER A 656 -5.01 -3.28 29.71
C SER A 656 -5.47 -2.68 31.04
N VAL A 657 -6.79 -2.64 31.30
CA VAL A 657 -7.35 -2.15 32.57
C VAL A 657 -7.00 -3.08 33.74
N LEU A 658 -6.94 -4.40 33.53
CA LEU A 658 -6.47 -5.36 34.54
C LEU A 658 -5.01 -5.07 34.92
N LYS A 659 -4.13 -4.91 33.92
CA LYS A 659 -2.73 -4.52 34.11
C LYS A 659 -2.63 -3.22 34.92
N LEU A 660 -3.41 -2.21 34.54
CA LEU A 660 -3.47 -0.92 35.24
C LEU A 660 -3.88 -1.07 36.71
N ARG A 661 -4.92 -1.88 36.99
CA ARG A 661 -5.37 -2.17 38.36
C ARG A 661 -4.31 -2.91 39.16
N LEU A 662 -3.58 -3.83 38.54
CA LEU A 662 -2.50 -4.57 39.20
C LEU A 662 -1.35 -3.63 39.58
N LYS A 663 -0.96 -2.70 38.69
CA LYS A 663 0.00 -1.64 39.00
C LYS A 663 -0.47 -0.74 40.14
N SER A 664 -1.74 -0.34 40.13
CA SER A 664 -2.35 0.46 41.21
C SER A 664 -2.38 -0.29 42.55
N TRP A 665 -2.67 -1.60 42.53
CA TRP A 665 -2.64 -2.44 43.73
C TRP A 665 -1.21 -2.61 44.28
N LEU A 666 -0.22 -2.77 43.40
CA LEU A 666 1.18 -2.92 43.77
C LEU A 666 1.78 -1.62 44.35
N THR A 667 1.44 -0.48 43.77
CA THR A 667 1.82 0.85 44.31
C THR A 667 1.19 1.12 45.67
N TRP A 668 -0.07 0.69 45.88
CA TRP A 668 -0.72 0.72 47.19
C TRP A 668 0.00 -0.18 48.21
N LEU A 669 0.31 -1.43 47.83
CA LEU A 669 1.00 -2.41 48.69
C LEU A 669 2.37 -1.92 49.16
N THR A 670 3.08 -1.20 48.28
CA THR A 670 4.45 -0.71 48.52
C THR A 670 4.48 0.67 49.19
N GLY A 671 3.32 1.18 49.60
CA GLY A 671 3.19 2.46 50.32
C GLY A 671 3.66 3.67 49.51
N GLY A 672 3.63 3.59 48.17
CA GLY A 672 4.07 4.66 47.28
C GLY A 672 5.59 4.87 47.22
N ARG A 673 6.41 3.95 47.77
CA ARG A 673 7.88 4.03 47.68
C ARG A 673 8.41 3.75 46.26
N LEU A 674 7.68 2.96 45.48
CA LEU A 674 7.92 2.77 44.04
C LEU A 674 7.22 3.89 43.25
N LYS A 675 7.94 5.00 43.02
CA LYS A 675 7.53 5.99 42.01
C LYS A 675 7.86 5.44 40.63
N TYR A 676 6.85 4.97 39.92
CA TYR A 676 6.96 4.72 38.48
C TYR A 676 6.94 6.08 37.77
N GLY A 677 8.12 6.67 37.54
CA GLY A 677 8.25 7.95 36.84
C GLY A 677 9.42 8.80 37.31
N THR A 678 10.64 8.38 36.95
CA THR A 678 11.79 9.24 36.62
C THR A 678 12.74 8.36 35.83
N ILE A 679 12.59 8.34 34.51
CA ILE A 679 13.74 8.05 33.65
C ILE A 679 14.53 9.36 33.69
N GLU A 680 15.56 9.42 34.52
CA GLU A 680 16.60 10.44 34.34
C GLU A 680 17.20 10.21 32.95
N GLU A 681 17.15 11.24 32.10
CA GLU A 681 17.90 11.31 30.86
C GLU A 681 19.40 11.27 31.21
N ASP A 682 19.96 10.07 31.28
CA ASP A 682 21.40 9.90 31.39
C ASP A 682 21.98 9.91 29.96
N ASP A 683 22.51 11.07 29.58
CA ASP A 683 23.31 11.32 28.38
C ASP A 683 24.55 10.41 28.38
N ARG A 684 24.40 9.17 27.91
CA ARG A 684 25.52 8.32 27.48
C ARG A 684 25.23 7.68 26.13
N THR A 685 25.82 8.32 25.12
CA THR A 685 26.07 7.77 23.79
C THR A 685 26.51 6.31 23.82
N SER A 686 25.86 5.51 22.97
CA SER A 686 26.38 4.31 22.29
C SER A 686 27.17 3.31 23.17
N SER A 687 26.44 2.49 23.92
CA SER A 687 26.81 1.07 23.99
C SER A 687 25.53 0.26 23.90
N MET A 688 25.38 -0.36 22.73
CA MET A 688 24.41 -1.39 22.41
C MET A 688 24.13 -2.26 23.64
N ALA A 689 22.89 -2.25 24.10
CA ALA A 689 22.42 -3.12 25.16
C ALA A 689 22.62 -4.57 24.70
N GLU A 690 23.69 -5.21 25.17
CA GLU A 690 23.80 -6.66 25.12
C GLU A 690 22.66 -7.23 25.97
N SER A 691 21.59 -7.62 25.29
CA SER A 691 20.45 -8.32 25.88
C SER A 691 20.96 -9.49 26.73
N TRP A 692 20.58 -9.53 28.00
CA TRP A 692 20.92 -10.60 28.94
C TRP A 692 20.60 -12.00 28.39
N PHE A 693 19.64 -12.08 27.45
CA PHE A 693 19.27 -13.28 26.72
C PHE A 693 20.41 -13.83 25.82
N SER A 694 21.24 -12.95 25.26
CA SER A 694 22.44 -13.37 24.49
C SER A 694 23.54 -13.93 25.41
N LYS A 695 23.66 -13.37 26.62
CA LYS A 695 24.55 -13.88 27.68
C LYS A 695 24.04 -15.20 28.26
N LEU A 696 22.73 -15.36 28.38
CA LEU A 696 22.12 -16.59 28.85
C LEU A 696 22.25 -17.71 27.79
N THR A 697 21.89 -17.44 26.54
CA THR A 697 22.02 -18.42 25.45
C THR A 697 23.46 -18.80 25.17
N SER A 698 24.42 -17.88 25.25
CA SER A 698 25.86 -18.19 25.15
C SER A 698 26.35 -19.02 26.34
N SER A 699 25.85 -18.78 27.55
CA SER A 699 26.15 -19.58 28.74
C SER A 699 25.55 -20.99 28.66
N PHE A 700 24.31 -21.13 28.15
CA PHE A 700 23.69 -22.43 27.88
C PHE A 700 24.38 -23.18 26.74
N LYS A 701 24.85 -22.47 25.70
CA LYS A 701 25.63 -23.06 24.60
C LYS A 701 27.02 -23.51 25.04
N LYS A 702 27.60 -22.84 26.04
CA LYS A 702 28.87 -23.20 26.70
C LYS A 702 28.69 -24.40 27.65
N ALA A 703 27.64 -24.40 28.48
CA ALA A 703 27.28 -25.51 29.36
C ALA A 703 26.85 -26.78 28.59
N GLY A 704 26.18 -26.62 27.43
CA GLY A 704 25.83 -27.72 26.54
C GLY A 704 27.04 -28.35 25.83
N ARG A 705 28.11 -27.58 25.58
CA ARG A 705 29.37 -28.06 24.97
C ARG A 705 30.27 -28.81 25.94
N GLU A 706 30.18 -28.51 27.24
CA GLU A 706 30.98 -29.17 28.28
C GLU A 706 30.45 -30.58 28.64
N ASN A 707 29.19 -30.88 28.34
CA ASN A 707 28.57 -32.18 28.59
C ASN A 707 28.64 -33.18 27.41
N SER A 708 29.15 -32.79 26.23
CA SER A 708 29.09 -33.63 25.02
C SER A 708 30.38 -34.39 24.66
N GLY A 709 31.42 -34.38 25.51
CA GLY A 709 32.52 -35.36 25.45
C GLY A 709 33.23 -35.56 24.10
N LEU A 710 33.41 -34.52 23.28
CA LEU A 710 34.19 -34.58 22.03
C LEU A 710 35.58 -33.97 22.24
N PRO A 711 36.65 -34.54 21.63
CA PRO A 711 38.01 -34.09 21.89
C PRO A 711 38.28 -32.72 21.26
N ARG A 712 39.16 -31.96 21.93
CA ARG A 712 39.69 -30.68 21.44
C ARG A 712 40.63 -30.93 20.27
N ASP A 713 40.27 -30.46 19.08
CA ASP A 713 41.25 -30.21 18.03
C ASP A 713 41.98 -28.90 18.31
N SER A 714 43.30 -29.03 18.28
CA SER A 714 44.30 -28.00 18.47
C SER A 714 44.47 -27.17 17.21
N GLU A 715 44.35 -25.86 17.34
CA GLU A 715 45.17 -24.93 16.56
C GLU A 715 45.55 -23.71 17.42
N SER A 716 46.85 -23.67 17.72
CA SER A 716 47.66 -22.51 18.10
C SER A 716 47.43 -21.32 17.13
N SER A 717 47.62 -20.04 17.43
CA SER A 717 48.33 -19.28 18.45
C SER A 717 48.20 -17.77 18.08
N ARG A 718 48.62 -16.89 19.01
CA ARG A 718 48.72 -15.40 18.97
C ARG A 718 47.45 -14.70 19.48
N GLU A 719 47.46 -13.85 20.49
CA GLU A 719 48.52 -13.17 21.25
C GLU A 719 47.92 -12.87 22.64
N SER A 720 48.65 -13.22 23.70
CA SER A 720 48.43 -12.68 25.03
C SER A 720 49.76 -12.17 25.52
N ARG A 721 49.86 -10.85 25.67
CA ARG A 721 50.80 -10.15 26.56
C ARG A 721 50.43 -8.67 26.56
N THR A 722 49.58 -8.28 27.50
CA THR A 722 49.77 -7.14 28.40
C THR A 722 48.52 -7.03 29.28
N THR A 723 48.67 -6.39 30.43
CA THR A 723 47.65 -6.14 31.47
C THR A 723 47.28 -7.30 32.41
N ALA A 724 48.29 -7.99 32.93
CA ALA A 724 48.25 -8.50 34.31
C ALA A 724 49.01 -7.52 35.21
N ALA A 725 48.41 -6.34 35.43
CA ALA A 725 48.95 -5.32 36.34
C ALA A 725 47.88 -4.27 36.67
N GLN A 726 46.71 -4.67 37.16
CA GLN A 726 45.75 -3.71 37.74
C GLN A 726 44.67 -4.30 38.67
N GLU A 727 44.80 -5.55 39.13
CA GLU A 727 43.81 -6.20 40.00
C GLU A 727 44.32 -6.48 41.43
N GLN A 728 45.26 -5.69 41.95
CA GLN A 728 45.77 -5.88 43.32
C GLN A 728 45.59 -4.68 44.27
N GLN A 729 44.72 -3.71 43.96
CA GLN A 729 44.55 -2.53 44.82
C GLN A 729 43.12 -2.17 45.25
N GLN A 730 42.13 -3.06 45.12
CA GLN A 730 40.77 -2.80 45.64
C GLN A 730 40.20 -3.97 46.48
N GLN A 731 41.00 -4.52 47.40
CA GLN A 731 40.50 -5.53 48.36
C GLN A 731 40.74 -5.19 49.83
N GLN A 732 41.01 -3.93 50.18
CA GLN A 732 41.08 -3.52 51.59
C GLN A 732 40.43 -2.15 51.80
N GLN A 733 39.10 -2.12 51.75
CA GLN A 733 38.29 -1.20 52.55
C GLN A 733 36.83 -1.66 52.45
N GLN A 734 36.38 -2.34 53.51
CA GLN A 734 35.01 -2.46 54.03
C GLN A 734 34.78 -3.88 54.58
N GLN A 735 35.18 -4.05 55.84
CA GLN A 735 34.62 -5.04 56.75
C GLN A 735 34.35 -4.30 58.06
N GLN A 736 33.12 -3.80 58.23
CA GLN A 736 32.35 -3.72 59.48
C GLN A 736 31.20 -2.72 59.34
N GLU A 737 30.06 -3.21 58.86
CA GLU A 737 28.76 -3.02 59.50
C GLU A 737 27.86 -4.15 58.98
N SER A 738 27.36 -4.97 59.90
CA SER A 738 26.47 -6.08 59.61
C SER A 738 25.03 -5.67 59.90
N ASP A 739 24.13 -6.34 59.18
CA ASP A 739 22.75 -6.63 59.54
C ASP A 739 21.69 -5.60 59.12
N ASP A 740 21.34 -5.60 57.84
CA ASP A 740 20.01 -6.05 57.38
C ASP A 740 20.00 -6.16 55.84
N ASP A 741 20.74 -7.14 55.30
CA ASP A 741 20.70 -7.44 53.86
C ASP A 741 19.39 -8.15 53.53
N SER A 742 18.46 -7.38 53.00
CA SER A 742 17.23 -7.91 52.45
C SER A 742 17.56 -8.71 51.17
N ILE A 743 16.81 -9.79 50.92
CA ILE A 743 16.93 -10.63 49.71
C ILE A 743 16.86 -9.80 48.40
N TRP A 744 16.38 -8.56 48.49
CA TRP A 744 16.23 -7.61 47.39
C TRP A 744 17.56 -6.99 46.92
N ASP A 745 18.51 -6.74 47.82
CA ASP A 745 19.83 -6.14 47.47
C ASP A 745 20.73 -7.14 46.74
N THR A 746 20.56 -8.44 47.03
CA THR A 746 21.23 -9.52 46.28
C THR A 746 20.59 -9.75 44.89
N LEU A 747 19.30 -9.47 44.73
CA LEU A 747 18.59 -9.55 43.44
C LEU A 747 18.93 -8.37 42.50
N GLU A 748 19.19 -7.18 43.04
CA GLU A 748 19.61 -6.00 42.26
C GLU A 748 21.00 -6.17 41.62
N SER A 749 21.89 -6.95 42.24
CA SER A 749 23.22 -7.26 41.68
C SER A 749 23.20 -8.14 40.42
N PHE A 750 22.07 -8.78 40.11
CA PHE A 750 21.86 -9.60 38.92
C PHE A 750 21.11 -8.90 37.78
N GLY A 751 20.70 -7.64 37.96
CA GLY A 751 20.05 -6.85 36.91
C GLY A 751 18.69 -7.40 36.44
N LEU A 752 17.99 -8.16 37.28
CA LEU A 752 16.66 -8.71 36.98
C LEU A 752 15.59 -7.62 37.23
N GLN A 753 14.76 -7.32 36.22
CA GLN A 753 13.63 -6.40 36.38
C GLN A 753 12.46 -7.10 37.09
N LEU A 754 11.54 -6.32 37.68
CA LEU A 754 10.36 -6.83 38.40
C LEU A 754 9.48 -7.76 37.53
N GLU A 755 9.56 -7.62 36.20
CA GLU A 755 8.89 -8.47 35.22
C GLU A 755 9.47 -9.90 35.19
N ASP A 756 10.77 -10.06 35.45
CA ASP A 756 11.44 -11.35 35.51
C ASP A 756 11.07 -12.14 36.78
N LEU A 757 10.86 -11.42 37.90
CA LEU A 757 10.40 -12.03 39.14
C LEU A 757 8.93 -12.49 39.04
N MET A 758 8.13 -11.75 38.27
CA MET A 758 6.73 -12.09 37.98
C MET A 758 6.61 -13.29 37.04
N THR A 759 7.47 -13.41 36.02
CA THR A 759 7.48 -14.60 35.14
C THR A 759 7.95 -15.85 35.88
N ILE A 760 9.02 -15.74 36.69
CA ILE A 760 9.49 -16.84 37.55
C ILE A 760 8.40 -17.23 38.56
N GLY A 761 7.73 -16.24 39.18
CA GLY A 761 6.61 -16.46 40.10
C GLY A 761 5.41 -17.12 39.43
N PHE A 762 5.08 -16.74 38.20
CA PHE A 762 3.96 -17.31 37.43
C PHE A 762 4.26 -18.75 36.97
N VAL A 763 5.49 -19.03 36.56
CA VAL A 763 5.95 -20.40 36.21
C VAL A 763 5.96 -21.29 37.45
N LEU A 764 6.42 -20.79 38.61
CA LEU A 764 6.36 -21.51 39.88
C LEU A 764 4.92 -21.76 40.32
N PHE A 765 4.02 -20.79 40.12
CA PHE A 765 2.60 -20.95 40.42
C PHE A 765 1.94 -22.02 39.54
N ILE A 766 2.18 -22.01 38.23
CA ILE A 766 1.69 -23.04 37.31
C ILE A 766 2.25 -24.42 37.69
N PHE A 767 3.55 -24.49 38.05
CA PHE A 767 4.20 -25.72 38.46
C PHE A 767 3.58 -26.28 39.75
N LEU A 768 3.45 -25.47 40.80
CA LEU A 768 2.82 -25.84 42.07
C LEU A 768 1.34 -26.22 41.89
N PHE A 769 0.61 -25.48 41.08
CA PHE A 769 -0.79 -25.78 40.75
C PHE A 769 -0.91 -27.13 40.02
N SER A 770 0.00 -27.44 39.09
CA SER A 770 0.06 -28.75 38.43
C SER A 770 0.38 -29.88 39.42
N LEU A 771 1.21 -29.61 40.44
CA LEU A 771 1.63 -30.58 41.45
C LEU A 771 0.48 -30.87 42.45
N VAL A 772 -0.29 -29.85 42.81
CA VAL A 772 -1.52 -29.98 43.61
C VAL A 772 -2.59 -30.76 42.85
N ILE A 773 -2.78 -30.51 41.55
CA ILE A 773 -3.71 -31.28 40.71
C ILE A 773 -3.27 -32.73 40.57
N ARG A 774 -1.97 -32.99 40.37
CA ARG A 774 -1.42 -34.36 40.31
C ARG A 774 -1.62 -35.14 41.62
N THR A 775 -1.42 -34.50 42.77
CA THR A 775 -1.61 -35.14 44.08
C THR A 775 -3.08 -35.37 44.42
N LEU A 776 -3.99 -34.48 44.01
CA LEU A 776 -5.44 -34.68 44.11
C LEU A 776 -5.95 -35.77 43.16
N ALA A 777 -5.45 -35.82 41.92
CA ALA A 777 -5.80 -36.85 40.94
C ALA A 777 -5.33 -38.24 41.36
N ALA A 778 -4.14 -38.35 41.96
CA ALA A 778 -3.61 -39.60 42.50
C ALA A 778 -4.42 -40.13 43.70
N ARG A 779 -4.95 -39.26 44.56
CA ARG A 779 -5.79 -39.66 45.71
C ARG A 779 -7.22 -40.07 45.32
N ARG A 780 -7.75 -39.58 44.20
CA ARG A 780 -9.13 -39.88 43.72
C ARG A 780 -9.20 -40.86 42.54
N GLY A 781 -8.05 -41.33 42.04
CA GLY A 781 -7.99 -42.32 40.94
C GLY A 781 -8.40 -41.76 39.58
N TRP A 782 -8.10 -40.49 39.30
CA TRP A 782 -8.43 -39.84 38.03
C TRP A 782 -7.32 -39.98 37.00
N ASN A 783 -7.70 -40.23 35.73
CA ASN A 783 -6.75 -40.24 34.61
C ASN A 783 -6.56 -38.81 34.08
N VAL A 784 -5.33 -38.31 34.16
CA VAL A 784 -4.93 -37.00 33.60
C VAL A 784 -4.14 -37.23 32.32
N ARG A 785 -4.53 -36.56 31.23
CA ARG A 785 -3.83 -36.57 29.94
C ARG A 785 -3.07 -35.25 29.76
N ASN A 786 -1.82 -35.32 29.33
CA ASN A 786 -0.98 -34.16 29.04
C ASN A 786 -0.32 -34.37 27.66
N ASN A 787 -0.58 -33.50 26.68
CA ASN A 787 -0.09 -33.58 25.29
C ASN A 787 -0.03 -35.00 24.69
N GLY A 788 -1.15 -35.73 24.78
CA GLY A 788 -1.32 -37.01 24.09
C GLY A 788 -0.68 -38.25 24.72
N MET A 789 0.23 -38.13 25.69
CA MET A 789 0.80 -39.31 26.37
C MET A 789 -0.07 -39.80 27.53
N ARG A 790 -0.44 -41.09 27.48
CA ARG A 790 -1.17 -41.81 28.54
C ARG A 790 -0.18 -42.34 29.57
N ILE A 791 -0.31 -41.92 30.83
CA ILE A 791 0.37 -42.57 31.95
C ILE A 791 -0.66 -43.47 32.66
N GLN A 792 -0.56 -44.78 32.46
CA GLN A 792 -1.39 -45.76 33.18
C GLN A 792 -0.83 -45.95 34.59
N ILE A 793 -1.66 -45.70 35.60
CA ILE A 793 -1.42 -46.18 36.97
C ILE A 793 -2.07 -47.56 37.06
N ASN A 794 -1.27 -48.58 37.37
CA ASN A 794 -1.73 -49.96 37.46
C ASN A 794 -2.89 -50.11 38.48
N GLY A 795 -3.98 -50.73 38.03
CA GLY A 795 -4.73 -51.66 38.87
C GLY A 795 -6.20 -51.40 39.20
N GLN A 796 -6.83 -50.25 38.87
CA GLN A 796 -8.28 -50.06 39.08
C GLN A 796 -8.96 -49.19 38.02
N ARG A 797 -10.22 -49.51 37.68
CA ARG A 797 -11.02 -48.83 36.64
C ARG A 797 -11.34 -47.36 37.02
N PRO A 798 -11.12 -46.38 36.14
CA PRO A 798 -11.33 -44.95 36.42
C PRO A 798 -12.81 -44.55 36.39
N ARG A 799 -13.21 -43.56 37.20
CA ARG A 799 -14.57 -43.00 37.29
C ARG A 799 -14.77 -41.64 36.59
N GLY A 800 -13.84 -41.20 35.73
CA GLY A 800 -14.00 -39.98 34.92
C GLY A 800 -12.71 -39.52 34.26
N ASN A 801 -12.83 -38.76 33.16
CA ASN A 801 -11.71 -38.16 32.40
C ASN A 801 -11.73 -36.63 32.55
N PHE A 802 -10.56 -36.02 32.77
CA PHE A 802 -10.34 -34.57 32.69
C PHE A 802 -9.12 -34.32 31.78
N ASP A 803 -9.29 -33.49 30.75
CA ASP A 803 -8.21 -33.01 29.88
C ASP A 803 -7.79 -31.60 30.33
N ILE A 804 -6.48 -31.40 30.54
CA ILE A 804 -5.89 -30.08 30.82
C ILE A 804 -4.87 -29.84 29.72
N GLN A 805 -5.16 -28.90 28.82
CA GLN A 805 -4.17 -28.36 27.89
C GLN A 805 -3.43 -27.22 28.58
N VAL A 806 -2.22 -27.49 29.05
CA VAL A 806 -1.29 -26.42 29.43
C VAL A 806 -0.54 -26.05 28.14
N PHE A 807 -0.89 -24.91 27.54
CA PHE A 807 -0.01 -24.28 26.57
C PHE A 807 1.29 -23.91 27.31
N ALA A 808 2.40 -24.52 26.89
CA ALA A 808 3.71 -24.02 27.25
C ALA A 808 3.83 -22.60 26.67
N ILE A 809 4.09 -21.63 27.55
CA ILE A 809 4.44 -20.26 27.18
C ILE A 809 5.84 -20.28 26.59
#